data_AF-A0A662PQN5-F1
#
_entry.id   AF-A0A662PQN5-F1
#
_cell.length_a   1.000
_cell.length_b   1.000
_cell.length_c   1.000
_cell.angle_alpha   90.00
_cell.angle_beta   90.00
_cell.angle_gamma   90.00
#
_symmetry.space_group_name_H-M   'P 1'
#
loop_
_entity.id
_entity.type
_entity.pdbx_description
1 polymer ?
#
loop_
_entity_poly.entity_id
_entity_poly.type
_entity_poly.pdbx_seq_one_letter_code
_entity_poly.pdbx_strand_id
1 'polypeptide(L)'
;MKAYKIYVVGMVQGVGFRPFIRRIAEITKVHGYVKNLGGGEVEIHVESSDEDSIKEFVRMLRERRPPPARLKNIKVIEVKPLNFKNFKILESSRERLYASEIPQDLAVCPECIREVLDPRSRWYRYPFNSCAWCGPRYSMMYNPPYDRENTSMRDFPLCDECKREYEDLWNERRYHAQGISCPRCGPKLSLLDENLRKIEVNDPLKTAADLIDSGKIVAVKGIGGFHIACLASSDEVVLELRRRKKRSRKPFALMALNLEIAKRLVEIEDEAVERLMTSYIKPIMILPRRDDSPVSKFVAPGLKTLGIMLPYTPLHYLLLMETRDKFLIMTSGNVFGDPMISDDPRIHELIGIVDYVLTHNRKIVNRIDDSVIRPTYGGFMILRCGRGIAPKLLNLPFKLKDKTIAYGAELQTAGAIGFDDKVVLAPFSGDTDNPLVLRDHESSIRYLMKSYGFDEDHLRIVADLHPRYSSRRAAEKLAEKRGFRLQLIQHHFSHMASGMAVKGHDPEKPAVGVIMDGVGYGLDGAIWGGEIIAWDGSEFRRLGRLEYHVMPGGDLATKYPLRMLASIMLRIMDEDEVTKFFEKMKFLEKMRYGLKELEACLRIVKDERGPKTSSTGRFLDSVSALLGICFERTYEGEPAISLEENSVETCEIVNVKDGLVKDKGNIEILTSEILRILLDELNVLSKGELAYVAQYLLGKALGEAASSLAEKFEVKELYVSGGAAVNHIILRGLADGSGLRILVNREIPANDGGIAVGQVYAAGLMEDLD
;
A
#
# COMPACT_ATOMS: atom_id res chain seq x y z
N MET A 1 31.29 -1.75 -40.83
CA MET A 1 30.89 -2.28 -39.51
C MET A 1 30.26 -1.15 -38.75
N LYS A 2 29.00 -1.29 -38.33
CA LYS A 2 28.29 -0.30 -37.52
C LYS A 2 28.21 -0.77 -36.08
N ALA A 3 28.17 0.16 -35.15
CA ALA A 3 28.01 -0.13 -33.73
C ALA A 3 27.05 0.87 -33.07
N TYR A 4 26.27 0.37 -32.11
CA TYR A 4 25.32 1.14 -31.35
C TYR A 4 25.45 0.84 -29.86
N LYS A 5 25.31 1.90 -29.07
CA LYS A 5 25.14 1.83 -27.63
C LYS A 5 23.68 2.07 -27.30
N ILE A 6 23.06 1.10 -26.62
CA ILE A 6 21.64 1.11 -26.29
C ILE A 6 21.50 1.11 -24.77
N TYR A 7 20.77 2.11 -24.26
CA TYR A 7 20.40 2.22 -22.86
C TYR A 7 18.93 1.89 -22.68
N VAL A 8 18.65 0.96 -21.78
CA VAL A 8 17.29 0.48 -21.53
C VAL A 8 16.89 0.80 -20.10
N VAL A 9 15.79 1.54 -19.95
CA VAL A 9 15.23 1.98 -18.66
C VAL A 9 13.86 1.35 -18.44
N GLY A 10 13.62 0.88 -17.21
CA GLY A 10 12.35 0.28 -16.78
C GLY A 10 12.56 -0.84 -15.76
N MET A 11 11.64 -1.79 -15.67
CA MET A 11 11.88 -3.00 -14.87
C MET A 11 12.71 -3.98 -15.72
N VAL A 12 14.03 -3.80 -15.70
CA VAL A 12 14.98 -4.53 -16.57
C VAL A 12 16.07 -5.28 -15.81
N GLN A 13 16.28 -5.00 -14.53
CA GLN A 13 17.16 -5.80 -13.66
C GLN A 13 16.36 -6.85 -12.89
N GLY A 14 16.99 -8.00 -12.60
CA GLY A 14 16.34 -9.09 -11.85
C GLY A 14 15.18 -9.80 -12.56
N VAL A 15 14.93 -9.51 -13.83
CA VAL A 15 13.80 -10.08 -14.60
C VAL A 15 14.24 -11.01 -15.74
N GLY A 16 15.52 -11.40 -15.77
CA GLY A 16 16.07 -12.22 -16.86
C GLY A 16 16.39 -11.45 -18.14
N PHE A 17 16.56 -10.12 -18.06
CA PHE A 17 16.81 -9.29 -19.24
C PHE A 17 18.20 -9.50 -19.86
N ARG A 18 19.29 -9.47 -19.09
CA ARG A 18 20.65 -9.76 -19.60
C ARG A 18 20.72 -11.11 -20.35
N PRO A 19 20.18 -12.23 -19.79
CA PRO A 19 19.98 -13.49 -20.51
C PRO A 19 19.28 -13.33 -21.86
N PHE A 20 18.14 -12.64 -21.88
CA PHE A 20 17.37 -12.41 -23.10
C PHE A 20 18.18 -11.65 -24.15
N ILE A 21 18.90 -10.59 -23.75
CA ILE A 21 19.77 -9.82 -24.65
C ILE A 21 20.84 -10.71 -25.29
N ARG A 22 21.51 -11.56 -24.50
CA ARG A 22 22.53 -12.48 -25.05
C ARG A 22 21.92 -13.48 -26.04
N ARG A 23 20.71 -13.99 -25.79
CA ARG A 23 20.03 -14.91 -26.72
C ARG A 23 19.64 -14.25 -28.03
N ILE A 24 19.04 -13.06 -27.99
CA ILE A 24 18.71 -12.35 -29.23
C ILE A 24 19.98 -11.96 -29.99
N ALA A 25 21.09 -11.68 -29.30
CA ALA A 25 22.36 -11.42 -29.96
C ALA A 25 22.88 -12.64 -30.72
N GLU A 26 22.77 -13.84 -30.12
CA GLU A 26 23.14 -15.10 -30.76
C GLU A 26 22.27 -15.41 -31.99
N ILE A 27 20.95 -15.21 -31.88
CA ILE A 27 19.99 -15.43 -32.97
C ILE A 27 20.27 -14.50 -34.15
N THR A 28 20.57 -13.24 -33.87
CA THR A 28 20.81 -12.19 -34.88
C THR A 28 22.27 -12.09 -35.33
N LYS A 29 23.16 -12.91 -34.75
CA LYS A 29 24.61 -12.96 -35.07
C LYS A 29 25.32 -11.60 -34.92
N VAL A 30 24.86 -10.78 -33.98
CA VAL A 30 25.53 -9.52 -33.63
C VAL A 30 26.57 -9.75 -32.53
N HIS A 31 27.60 -8.92 -32.48
CA HIS A 31 28.64 -8.98 -31.46
C HIS A 31 28.53 -7.81 -30.48
N GLY A 32 29.20 -7.91 -29.33
CA GLY A 32 29.24 -6.84 -28.34
C GLY A 32 28.99 -7.33 -26.91
N TYR A 33 28.25 -6.57 -26.11
CA TYR A 33 28.01 -6.91 -24.72
C TYR A 33 26.70 -6.37 -24.13
N VAL A 34 26.33 -6.93 -22.98
CA VAL A 34 25.31 -6.38 -22.07
C VAL A 34 25.83 -6.36 -20.64
N LYS A 35 25.54 -5.28 -19.89
CA LYS A 35 25.84 -5.18 -18.45
C LYS A 35 24.77 -4.40 -17.69
N ASN A 36 24.59 -4.70 -16.41
CA ASN A 36 23.78 -3.87 -15.52
C ASN A 36 24.57 -2.64 -15.07
N LEU A 37 23.87 -1.53 -14.86
CA LEU A 37 24.39 -0.30 -14.27
C LEU A 37 23.77 -0.05 -12.89
N GLY A 38 24.34 0.89 -12.14
CA GLY A 38 24.00 1.17 -10.75
C GLY A 38 22.66 1.89 -10.54
N GLY A 39 22.11 2.54 -11.57
CA GLY A 39 20.81 3.22 -11.53
C GLY A 39 19.61 2.30 -11.79
N GLY A 40 19.85 0.99 -11.96
CA GLY A 40 18.83 -0.02 -12.30
C GLY A 40 18.62 -0.20 -13.81
N GLU A 41 19.34 0.53 -14.64
CA GLU A 41 19.29 0.49 -16.10
C GLU A 41 20.22 -0.59 -16.66
N VAL A 42 20.07 -0.89 -17.95
CA VAL A 42 20.91 -1.86 -18.68
C VAL A 42 21.58 -1.17 -19.86
N GLU A 43 22.89 -1.37 -19.98
CA GLU A 43 23.70 -0.92 -21.12
C GLU A 43 23.97 -2.11 -22.05
N ILE A 44 23.75 -1.89 -23.35
CA ILE A 44 24.01 -2.84 -24.41
C ILE A 44 24.92 -2.17 -25.43
N HIS A 45 26.01 -2.82 -25.82
CA HIS A 45 26.78 -2.47 -27.00
C HIS A 45 26.55 -3.55 -28.05
N VAL A 46 26.15 -3.15 -29.24
CA VAL A 46 25.90 -4.08 -30.35
C VAL A 46 26.63 -3.60 -31.59
N GLU A 47 27.30 -4.51 -32.28
CA GLU A 47 28.02 -4.21 -33.52
C GLU A 47 27.97 -5.38 -34.51
N SER A 48 27.95 -5.03 -35.79
CA SER A 48 27.95 -6.00 -36.90
C SER A 48 28.47 -5.38 -38.19
N SER A 49 29.01 -6.20 -39.07
CA SER A 49 29.26 -5.84 -40.47
C SER A 49 28.00 -5.78 -41.32
N ASP A 50 26.95 -6.51 -40.91
CA ASP A 50 25.63 -6.52 -41.53
C ASP A 50 24.65 -5.63 -40.75
N GLU A 51 24.13 -4.60 -41.41
CA GLU A 51 23.19 -3.66 -40.80
C GLU A 51 21.83 -4.28 -40.53
N ASP A 52 21.41 -5.27 -41.33
CA ASP A 52 20.11 -5.90 -41.17
C ASP A 52 20.06 -6.76 -39.91
N SER A 53 21.17 -7.42 -39.56
CA SER A 53 21.35 -8.08 -38.25
C SER A 53 21.14 -7.13 -37.07
N ILE A 54 21.63 -5.89 -37.14
CA ILE A 54 21.42 -4.89 -36.06
C ILE A 54 19.97 -4.42 -36.02
N LYS A 55 19.35 -4.17 -37.18
CA LYS A 55 17.94 -3.80 -37.26
C LYS A 55 17.05 -4.88 -36.67
N GLU A 56 17.35 -6.14 -36.99
CA GLU A 56 16.64 -7.31 -36.46
C GLU A 56 16.84 -7.44 -34.94
N PHE A 57 18.05 -7.23 -34.42
CA PHE A 57 18.31 -7.20 -32.98
C PHE A 57 17.45 -6.14 -32.27
N VAL A 58 17.42 -4.91 -32.80
CA VAL A 58 16.62 -3.81 -32.24
C VAL A 58 15.12 -4.09 -32.35
N ARG A 59 14.67 -4.73 -33.44
CA ARG A 59 13.29 -5.17 -33.62
C ARG A 59 12.91 -6.21 -32.58
N MET A 60 13.70 -7.28 -32.42
CA MET A 60 13.50 -8.30 -31.41
C MET A 60 13.52 -7.75 -29.98
N LEU A 61 14.42 -6.80 -29.68
CA LEU A 61 14.48 -6.10 -28.39
C LEU A 61 13.18 -5.37 -28.05
N ARG A 62 12.49 -4.81 -29.06
CA ARG A 62 11.24 -4.08 -28.90
C ARG A 62 10.02 -5.01 -28.84
N GLU A 63 10.01 -6.06 -29.63
CA GLU A 63 8.87 -6.98 -29.77
C GLU A 63 8.85 -8.11 -28.73
N ARG A 64 10.02 -8.60 -28.33
CA ARG A 64 10.16 -9.71 -27.38
C ARG A 64 10.73 -9.21 -26.06
N ARG A 65 10.34 -9.85 -24.96
CA ARG A 65 10.87 -9.57 -23.63
C ARG A 65 10.58 -10.71 -22.66
N PRO A 66 11.41 -10.89 -21.61
CA PRO A 66 11.06 -11.75 -20.49
C PRO A 66 9.70 -11.33 -19.90
N PRO A 67 8.86 -12.27 -19.42
CA PRO A 67 7.52 -11.95 -18.92
C PRO A 67 7.43 -10.82 -17.87
N PRO A 68 8.35 -10.69 -16.89
CA PRO A 68 8.29 -9.62 -15.91
C PRO A 68 8.96 -8.32 -16.38
N ALA A 69 9.64 -8.31 -17.52
CA ALA A 69 10.38 -7.13 -17.97
C ALA A 69 9.43 -6.07 -18.54
N ARG A 70 9.61 -4.82 -18.10
CA ARG A 70 8.86 -3.65 -18.60
C ARG A 70 9.82 -2.60 -19.12
N LEU A 71 9.76 -2.34 -20.41
CA LEU A 71 10.57 -1.34 -21.09
C LEU A 71 9.81 -0.01 -21.04
N LYS A 72 10.40 1.01 -20.42
CA LYS A 72 9.85 2.37 -20.40
C LYS A 72 10.50 3.27 -21.45
N ASN A 73 11.83 3.20 -21.57
CA ASN A 73 12.57 3.99 -22.53
C ASN A 73 13.76 3.18 -23.11
N ILE A 74 14.05 3.41 -24.38
CA ILE A 74 15.19 2.82 -25.10
C ILE A 74 15.91 3.96 -25.83
N LYS A 75 17.11 4.31 -25.39
CA LYS A 75 17.96 5.29 -26.05
C LYS A 75 19.02 4.58 -26.87
N VAL A 76 19.06 4.85 -28.17
CA VAL A 76 20.03 4.26 -29.12
C VAL A 76 20.97 5.36 -29.59
N ILE A 77 22.28 5.12 -29.47
CA ILE A 77 23.34 6.06 -29.85
C ILE A 77 24.30 5.33 -30.79
N GLU A 78 24.60 5.90 -31.95
CA GLU A 78 25.63 5.36 -32.84
C GLU A 78 27.02 5.63 -32.25
N VAL A 79 27.88 4.61 -32.25
CA VAL A 79 29.22 4.66 -31.65
C VAL A 79 30.24 4.00 -32.57
N LYS A 80 31.53 4.17 -32.27
CA LYS A 80 32.60 3.46 -32.99
C LYS A 80 32.60 1.97 -32.57
N PRO A 81 32.82 1.03 -33.51
CA PRO A 81 32.99 -0.38 -33.18
C PRO A 81 34.19 -0.63 -32.25
N LEU A 82 34.02 -1.59 -31.34
CA LEU A 82 35.03 -2.06 -30.39
C LEU A 82 35.65 -3.40 -30.83
N ASN A 83 35.19 -3.99 -31.93
CA ASN A 83 35.68 -5.22 -32.55
C ASN A 83 35.60 -6.47 -31.64
N PHE A 84 34.51 -6.60 -30.89
CA PHE A 84 34.12 -7.82 -30.21
C PHE A 84 33.94 -8.97 -31.21
N LYS A 85 34.52 -10.12 -30.87
CA LYS A 85 34.39 -11.35 -31.66
C LYS A 85 33.09 -12.12 -31.40
N ASN A 86 32.54 -11.96 -30.20
CA ASN A 86 31.33 -12.65 -29.72
C ASN A 86 30.53 -11.68 -28.85
N PHE A 87 29.26 -12.01 -28.60
CA PHE A 87 28.45 -11.28 -27.61
C PHE A 87 28.64 -11.83 -26.19
N LYS A 88 28.84 -10.95 -25.20
CA LYS A 88 29.09 -11.35 -23.79
C LYS A 88 28.19 -10.64 -22.78
N ILE A 89 27.84 -11.32 -21.69
CA ILE A 89 27.37 -10.66 -20.48
C ILE A 89 28.61 -10.25 -19.69
N LEU A 90 28.82 -8.94 -19.50
CA LEU A 90 29.92 -8.42 -18.70
C LEU A 90 29.51 -8.25 -17.23
N GLU A 91 30.51 -8.10 -16.37
CA GLU A 91 30.31 -7.70 -14.98
C GLU A 91 29.57 -6.37 -14.89
N SER A 92 28.72 -6.26 -13.87
CA SER A 92 27.91 -5.07 -13.65
C SER A 92 28.77 -3.90 -13.20
N SER A 93 28.44 -2.70 -13.68
CA SER A 93 29.10 -1.45 -13.28
C SER A 93 28.30 -0.74 -12.20
N ARG A 94 29.00 0.03 -11.35
CA ARG A 94 28.37 0.94 -10.38
C ARG A 94 28.04 2.31 -10.96
N GLU A 95 28.45 2.59 -12.19
CA GLU A 95 28.10 3.82 -12.90
C GLU A 95 26.58 3.97 -12.99
N ARG A 96 26.10 5.21 -12.87
CA ARG A 96 24.69 5.56 -12.96
C ARG A 96 24.54 6.58 -14.09
N LEU A 97 23.87 6.20 -15.16
CA LEU A 97 23.60 7.06 -16.31
C LEU A 97 22.13 7.44 -16.39
N TYR A 98 21.24 6.51 -16.03
CA TYR A 98 19.81 6.70 -16.01
C TYR A 98 19.20 6.04 -14.77
N ALA A 99 18.25 6.71 -14.13
CA ALA A 99 17.48 6.07 -13.08
C ALA A 99 16.37 5.18 -13.64
N SER A 100 16.30 3.96 -13.11
CA SER A 100 15.44 2.87 -13.55
C SER A 100 14.83 2.15 -12.34
N GLU A 101 13.88 1.26 -12.56
CA GLU A 101 13.14 0.63 -11.46
C GLU A 101 14.02 -0.36 -10.68
N ILE A 102 14.06 -0.20 -9.35
CA ILE A 102 14.54 -1.23 -8.43
C ILE A 102 13.63 -2.46 -8.56
N PRO A 103 14.17 -3.68 -8.72
CA PRO A 103 13.37 -4.88 -8.95
C PRO A 103 12.49 -5.23 -7.74
N GLN A 104 11.20 -5.37 -8.01
CA GLN A 104 10.16 -5.72 -7.03
C GLN A 104 10.15 -7.22 -6.75
N ASP A 105 9.72 -7.62 -5.55
CA ASP A 105 9.53 -9.04 -5.21
C ASP A 105 8.40 -9.66 -6.03
N LEU A 106 8.66 -10.78 -6.71
CA LEU A 106 7.71 -11.43 -7.61
C LEU A 106 7.22 -12.75 -7.03
N ALA A 107 5.92 -13.03 -7.16
CA ALA A 107 5.35 -14.33 -6.82
C ALA A 107 5.95 -15.44 -7.70
N VAL A 108 6.08 -16.64 -7.13
CA VAL A 108 6.55 -17.85 -7.85
C VAL A 108 5.73 -18.09 -9.13
N CYS A 109 6.42 -18.34 -10.24
CA CYS A 109 5.76 -18.60 -11.52
C CYS A 109 5.18 -20.02 -11.59
N PRO A 110 4.18 -20.26 -12.47
CA PRO A 110 3.56 -21.58 -12.63
C PRO A 110 4.58 -22.70 -12.93
N GLU A 111 5.59 -22.42 -13.76
CA GLU A 111 6.63 -23.39 -14.11
C GLU A 111 7.46 -23.83 -12.88
N CYS A 112 7.84 -22.89 -12.01
CA CYS A 112 8.56 -23.21 -10.78
C CYS A 112 7.69 -24.04 -9.82
N ILE A 113 6.38 -23.79 -9.77
CA ILE A 113 5.45 -24.59 -8.97
C ILE A 113 5.33 -26.01 -9.54
N ARG A 114 5.21 -26.18 -10.87
CA ARG A 114 5.20 -27.53 -11.49
C ARG A 114 6.43 -28.35 -11.11
N GLU A 115 7.61 -27.75 -11.14
CA GLU A 115 8.85 -28.42 -10.72
C GLU A 115 8.92 -28.71 -9.22
N VAL A 116 8.24 -27.92 -8.39
CA VAL A 116 8.15 -28.19 -6.95
C VAL A 116 7.19 -29.35 -6.67
N LEU A 117 6.21 -29.57 -7.54
CA LEU A 117 5.21 -30.62 -7.40
C LEU A 117 5.57 -31.92 -8.13
N ASP A 118 6.48 -31.90 -9.12
CA ASP A 118 6.90 -33.11 -9.86
C ASP A 118 7.91 -33.94 -9.03
N PRO A 119 7.60 -35.19 -8.64
CA PRO A 119 8.52 -36.07 -7.91
C PRO A 119 9.85 -36.37 -8.62
N ARG A 120 9.90 -36.21 -9.95
CA ARG A 120 11.10 -36.43 -10.76
C ARG A 120 12.00 -35.20 -10.81
N SER A 121 11.49 -34.04 -10.41
CA SER A 121 12.25 -32.80 -10.37
C SER A 121 13.20 -32.78 -9.19
N ARG A 122 14.41 -32.28 -9.40
CA ARG A 122 15.38 -32.05 -8.31
C ARG A 122 14.91 -31.00 -7.28
N TRP A 123 13.88 -30.22 -7.62
CA TRP A 123 13.24 -29.25 -6.74
C TRP A 123 11.95 -29.78 -6.11
N TYR A 124 11.65 -31.08 -6.23
CA TYR A 124 10.48 -31.68 -5.60
C TYR A 124 10.42 -31.30 -4.11
N ARG A 125 9.28 -30.71 -3.71
CA ARG A 125 9.00 -30.16 -2.37
C ARG A 125 10.00 -29.12 -1.87
N TYR A 126 10.78 -28.47 -2.74
CA TYR A 126 11.76 -27.46 -2.34
C TYR A 126 11.11 -26.07 -2.14
N PRO A 127 11.05 -25.53 -0.91
CA PRO A 127 10.27 -24.34 -0.57
C PRO A 127 10.85 -23.01 -1.11
N PHE A 128 12.07 -23.04 -1.66
CA PHE A 128 12.78 -21.85 -2.13
C PHE A 128 13.04 -21.85 -3.65
N ASN A 129 12.42 -22.76 -4.42
CA ASN A 129 12.60 -22.78 -5.89
C ASN A 129 12.19 -21.44 -6.50
N SER A 130 13.06 -20.89 -7.36
CA SER A 130 12.79 -19.67 -8.11
C SER A 130 13.60 -19.66 -9.41
N CYS A 131 13.21 -18.78 -10.33
CA CYS A 131 13.89 -18.60 -11.60
C CYS A 131 14.07 -17.10 -11.91
N ALA A 132 14.66 -16.75 -13.05
CA ALA A 132 14.86 -15.37 -13.47
C ALA A 132 13.55 -14.57 -13.54
N TRP A 133 12.40 -15.24 -13.70
CA TRP A 133 11.08 -14.60 -13.85
C TRP A 133 10.29 -14.47 -12.55
N CYS A 134 10.76 -15.02 -11.42
CA CYS A 134 10.00 -15.01 -10.17
C CYS A 134 10.87 -15.03 -8.90
N GLY A 135 10.24 -14.92 -7.74
CA GLY A 135 10.89 -15.00 -6.43
C GLY A 135 11.34 -13.63 -5.89
N PRO A 136 12.03 -13.62 -4.73
CA PRO A 136 12.41 -12.39 -4.06
C PRO A 136 13.44 -11.59 -4.86
N ARG A 137 13.39 -10.27 -4.73
CA ARG A 137 14.28 -9.27 -5.32
C ARG A 137 14.60 -8.23 -4.26
N TYR A 138 13.79 -7.17 -4.15
CA TYR A 138 13.93 -6.10 -3.17
C TYR A 138 14.16 -6.64 -1.76
N SER A 139 13.33 -7.58 -1.28
CA SER A 139 13.44 -8.14 0.06
C SER A 139 14.79 -8.80 0.40
N MET A 140 15.59 -9.20 -0.60
CA MET A 140 16.89 -9.86 -0.39
C MET A 140 18.09 -9.05 -0.89
N MET A 141 17.89 -7.85 -1.43
CA MET A 141 18.93 -7.06 -2.09
C MET A 141 19.57 -6.05 -1.14
N TYR A 142 20.89 -6.10 -0.97
CA TYR A 142 21.63 -5.12 -0.17
C TYR A 142 21.80 -3.80 -0.92
N ASN A 143 22.16 -3.83 -2.20
CA ASN A 143 22.34 -2.64 -3.05
C ASN A 143 22.18 -3.05 -4.53
N PRO A 144 21.78 -2.14 -5.44
CA PRO A 144 21.96 -2.33 -6.88
C PRO A 144 23.46 -2.27 -7.26
N PRO A 145 23.88 -2.92 -8.37
CA PRO A 145 23.09 -3.70 -9.32
C PRO A 145 22.68 -5.09 -8.79
N TYR A 146 21.60 -5.65 -9.33
CA TYR A 146 21.06 -6.95 -8.91
C TYR A 146 21.93 -8.12 -9.38
N ASP A 147 22.87 -8.53 -8.51
CA ASP A 147 23.77 -9.66 -8.65
C ASP A 147 23.86 -10.45 -7.34
N ARG A 148 24.18 -11.75 -7.41
CA ARG A 148 24.08 -12.69 -6.30
C ARG A 148 24.85 -12.23 -5.07
N GLU A 149 26.06 -11.70 -5.25
CA GLU A 149 26.94 -11.16 -4.21
C GLU A 149 26.34 -9.94 -3.48
N ASN A 150 25.47 -9.19 -4.15
CA ASN A 150 24.74 -8.05 -3.61
C ASN A 150 23.39 -8.46 -2.99
N THR A 151 23.14 -9.76 -2.81
CA THR A 151 21.92 -10.27 -2.18
C THR A 151 22.20 -11.20 -1.01
N SER A 152 21.18 -11.55 -0.22
CA SER A 152 21.31 -12.58 0.82
C SER A 152 21.57 -14.00 0.27
N MET A 153 21.53 -14.20 -1.06
CA MET A 153 21.94 -15.45 -1.70
C MET A 153 23.46 -15.64 -1.77
N ARG A 154 24.25 -14.61 -1.43
CA ARG A 154 25.72 -14.69 -1.32
C ARG A 154 26.19 -15.72 -0.28
N ASP A 155 25.36 -15.98 0.74
CA ASP A 155 25.66 -16.93 1.82
C ASP A 155 25.48 -18.40 1.35
N PHE A 156 25.08 -18.63 0.08
CA PHE A 156 24.76 -19.94 -0.49
C PHE A 156 25.54 -20.17 -1.80
N PRO A 157 26.76 -20.72 -1.78
CA PRO A 157 27.52 -21.04 -2.99
C PRO A 157 26.81 -22.05 -3.89
N LEU A 158 26.85 -21.89 -5.22
CA LEU A 158 26.18 -22.78 -6.16
C LEU A 158 26.83 -24.17 -6.18
N CYS A 159 26.02 -25.24 -6.13
CA CYS A 159 26.50 -26.58 -6.49
C CYS A 159 26.71 -26.72 -8.01
N ASP A 160 27.44 -27.73 -8.44
CA ASP A 160 27.79 -27.96 -9.85
C ASP A 160 26.58 -27.96 -10.77
N GLU A 161 25.48 -28.60 -10.37
CA GLU A 161 24.28 -28.64 -11.21
C GLU A 161 23.55 -27.30 -11.30
N CYS A 162 23.58 -26.47 -10.25
CA CYS A 162 23.01 -25.11 -10.32
C CYS A 162 23.93 -24.20 -11.12
N LYS A 163 25.25 -24.38 -11.01
CA LYS A 163 26.24 -23.64 -11.79
C LYS A 163 26.09 -23.92 -13.29
N ARG A 164 25.92 -25.20 -13.68
CA ARG A 164 25.66 -25.57 -15.08
C ARG A 164 24.44 -24.86 -15.67
N GLU A 165 23.32 -24.83 -14.95
CA GLU A 165 22.12 -24.13 -15.43
C GLU A 165 22.25 -22.60 -15.38
N TYR A 166 23.03 -22.06 -14.43
CA TYR A 166 23.35 -20.64 -14.35
C TYR A 166 24.17 -20.18 -15.56
N GLU A 167 25.01 -21.07 -16.12
CA GLU A 167 25.89 -20.82 -17.26
C GLU A 167 25.31 -21.26 -18.63
N ASP A 168 24.22 -22.03 -18.64
CA ASP A 168 23.53 -22.51 -19.86
C ASP A 168 22.66 -21.41 -20.49
N LEU A 169 23.15 -20.84 -21.60
CA LEU A 169 22.49 -19.76 -22.34
C LEU A 169 21.06 -20.09 -22.77
N TRP A 170 20.78 -21.35 -23.12
CA TRP A 170 19.49 -21.77 -23.67
C TRP A 170 18.48 -22.14 -22.58
N ASN A 171 18.92 -22.23 -21.33
CA ASN A 171 18.03 -22.33 -20.18
C ASN A 171 17.44 -20.95 -19.84
N GLU A 172 16.38 -20.56 -20.56
CA GLU A 172 15.81 -19.21 -20.48
C GLU A 172 15.43 -18.76 -19.06
N ARG A 173 15.06 -19.72 -18.21
CA ARG A 173 14.59 -19.49 -16.85
C ARG A 173 15.73 -19.38 -15.84
N ARG A 174 16.87 -20.02 -16.08
CA ARG A 174 17.92 -20.17 -15.06
C ARG A 174 19.28 -19.63 -15.45
N TYR A 175 19.49 -19.32 -16.73
CA TYR A 175 20.67 -18.59 -17.19
C TYR A 175 20.80 -17.25 -16.44
N HIS A 176 21.91 -17.04 -15.73
CA HIS A 176 22.17 -15.89 -14.85
C HIS A 176 21.03 -15.58 -13.84
N ALA A 177 20.27 -16.58 -13.39
CA ALA A 177 19.27 -16.40 -12.36
C ALA A 177 19.95 -16.25 -10.99
N GLN A 178 20.07 -15.01 -10.49
CA GLN A 178 20.80 -14.70 -9.25
C GLN A 178 20.23 -15.42 -8.02
N GLY A 179 18.92 -15.69 -8.01
CA GLY A 179 18.21 -16.43 -6.96
C GLY A 179 18.19 -17.95 -7.11
N ILE A 180 18.87 -18.54 -8.10
CA ILE A 180 18.87 -20.01 -8.28
C ILE A 180 19.45 -20.71 -7.05
N SER A 181 18.76 -21.76 -6.61
CA SER A 181 19.22 -22.69 -5.59
C SER A 181 18.47 -24.02 -5.68
N CYS A 182 18.94 -25.02 -4.93
CA CYS A 182 18.32 -26.33 -4.81
C CYS A 182 18.48 -26.88 -3.38
N PRO A 183 17.89 -28.04 -3.03
CA PRO A 183 18.04 -28.62 -1.69
C PRO A 183 19.49 -28.86 -1.22
N ARG A 184 20.45 -29.01 -2.16
CA ARG A 184 21.87 -29.23 -1.84
C ARG A 184 22.60 -27.95 -1.42
N CYS A 185 22.39 -26.84 -2.14
CA CYS A 185 23.18 -25.61 -1.98
C CYS A 185 22.41 -24.44 -1.38
N GLY A 186 21.08 -24.51 -1.34
CA GLY A 186 20.24 -23.38 -1.00
C GLY A 186 19.79 -23.33 0.46
N PRO A 187 18.84 -22.42 0.77
CA PRO A 187 18.28 -22.29 2.10
C PRO A 187 17.55 -23.55 2.58
N LYS A 188 17.47 -23.71 3.90
CA LYS A 188 16.83 -24.83 4.59
C LYS A 188 15.81 -24.31 5.61
N LEU A 189 14.72 -25.07 5.78
CA LEU A 189 13.72 -24.82 6.81
C LEU A 189 14.18 -25.34 8.17
N SER A 190 13.64 -24.76 9.24
CA SER A 190 13.76 -25.25 10.60
C SER A 190 12.48 -24.94 11.36
N LEU A 191 12.06 -25.86 12.23
CA LEU A 191 10.92 -25.67 13.12
C LEU A 191 11.46 -25.42 14.53
N LEU A 192 10.95 -24.38 15.19
CA LEU A 192 11.30 -24.01 16.56
C LEU A 192 10.05 -24.14 17.45
N ASP A 193 10.27 -24.53 18.70
CA ASP A 193 9.25 -24.50 19.76
C ASP A 193 9.07 -23.09 20.36
N GLU A 194 8.18 -22.99 21.35
CA GLU A 194 7.90 -21.77 22.12
C GLU A 194 9.13 -21.21 22.89
N ASN A 195 10.16 -22.02 23.10
CA ASN A 195 11.42 -21.63 23.73
C ASN A 195 12.52 -21.33 22.68
N LEU A 196 12.14 -21.25 21.40
CA LEU A 196 13.03 -21.08 20.25
C LEU A 196 14.07 -22.18 20.10
N ARG A 197 13.81 -23.37 20.64
CA ARG A 197 14.66 -24.54 20.47
C ARG A 197 14.27 -25.26 19.20
N LYS A 198 15.27 -25.66 18.43
CA LYS A 198 15.06 -26.40 17.19
C LYS A 198 14.47 -27.77 17.49
N ILE A 199 13.36 -28.09 16.83
CA ILE A 199 12.73 -29.41 16.86
C ILE A 199 13.35 -30.22 15.71
N GLU A 200 14.00 -31.33 16.05
CA GLU A 200 14.57 -32.23 15.05
C GLU A 200 13.46 -33.10 14.45
N VAL A 201 13.08 -32.78 13.20
CA VAL A 201 12.07 -33.50 12.41
C VAL A 201 12.54 -33.65 10.97
N ASN A 202 12.08 -34.72 10.31
CA ASN A 202 12.46 -35.02 8.92
C ASN A 202 11.88 -34.00 7.92
N ASP A 203 10.63 -33.60 8.09
CA ASP A 203 9.95 -32.59 7.24
C ASP A 203 9.35 -31.49 8.13
N PRO A 204 10.11 -30.41 8.43
CA PRO A 204 9.62 -29.27 9.21
C PRO A 204 8.35 -28.64 8.65
N LEU A 205 8.15 -28.69 7.32
CA LEU A 205 6.98 -28.11 6.67
C LEU A 205 5.74 -28.96 6.94
N LYS A 206 5.85 -30.28 6.75
CA LYS A 206 4.74 -31.19 7.03
C LYS A 206 4.34 -31.13 8.51
N THR A 207 5.31 -31.19 9.42
CA THR A 207 5.04 -31.09 10.86
C THR A 207 4.37 -29.76 11.22
N ALA A 208 4.79 -28.64 10.62
CA ALA A 208 4.13 -27.35 10.84
C ALA A 208 2.67 -27.35 10.35
N ALA A 209 2.38 -27.97 9.20
CA ALA A 209 1.01 -28.12 8.70
C ALA A 209 0.15 -28.96 9.65
N ASP A 210 0.67 -30.10 10.12
CA ASP A 210 -0.04 -30.98 11.06
C ASP A 210 -0.32 -30.28 12.40
N LEU A 211 0.63 -29.46 12.88
CA LEU A 211 0.44 -28.62 14.08
C LEU A 211 -0.67 -27.58 13.87
N ILE A 212 -0.70 -26.92 12.72
CA ILE A 212 -1.77 -25.96 12.39
C ILE A 212 -3.12 -26.67 12.35
N ASP A 213 -3.22 -27.84 11.71
CA ASP A 213 -4.45 -28.64 11.64
C ASP A 213 -4.92 -29.12 13.03
N SER A 214 -3.99 -29.28 13.98
CA SER A 214 -4.30 -29.57 15.39
C SER A 214 -4.76 -28.34 16.20
N GLY A 215 -4.87 -27.16 15.57
CA GLY A 215 -5.33 -25.92 16.19
C GLY A 215 -4.22 -25.05 16.78
N LYS A 216 -2.94 -25.33 16.48
CA LYS A 216 -1.82 -24.49 16.93
C LYS A 216 -1.64 -23.27 16.05
N ILE A 217 -1.07 -22.22 16.63
CA ILE A 217 -0.72 -20.96 15.97
C ILE A 217 0.77 -20.99 15.65
N VAL A 218 1.14 -20.88 14.38
CA VAL A 218 2.52 -21.02 13.92
C VAL A 218 2.99 -19.74 13.22
N ALA A 219 4.14 -19.20 13.62
CA ALA A 219 4.80 -18.14 12.85
C ALA A 219 5.51 -18.76 11.64
N VAL A 220 5.33 -18.19 10.45
CA VAL A 220 5.95 -18.68 9.20
C VAL A 220 6.80 -17.58 8.60
N LYS A 221 8.10 -17.81 8.42
CA LYS A 221 9.01 -16.86 7.79
C LYS A 221 8.75 -16.78 6.28
N GLY A 222 8.20 -15.66 5.81
CA GLY A 222 7.97 -15.36 4.41
C GLY A 222 9.17 -14.72 3.71
N ILE A 223 8.94 -13.97 2.63
CA ILE A 223 10.01 -13.24 1.94
C ILE A 223 10.29 -11.86 2.52
N GLY A 224 9.25 -11.16 2.99
CA GLY A 224 9.33 -9.78 3.47
C GLY A 224 9.22 -9.63 5.00
N GLY A 225 8.83 -10.69 5.69
CA GLY A 225 8.76 -10.81 7.14
C GLY A 225 8.06 -12.10 7.56
N PHE A 226 7.77 -12.24 8.84
CA PHE A 226 6.99 -13.36 9.37
C PHE A 226 5.49 -13.14 9.18
N HIS A 227 4.75 -14.23 8.93
CA HIS A 227 3.31 -14.30 9.10
C HIS A 227 2.96 -15.12 10.34
N ILE A 228 1.76 -14.92 10.86
CA ILE A 228 1.12 -15.82 11.82
C ILE A 228 0.07 -16.62 11.06
N ALA A 229 0.22 -17.94 11.10
CA ALA A 229 -0.60 -18.92 10.42
C ALA A 229 -1.40 -19.75 11.42
N CYS A 230 -2.72 -19.84 11.22
CA CYS A 230 -3.60 -20.73 11.97
C CYS A 230 -4.90 -21.01 11.20
N LEU A 231 -5.69 -21.96 11.69
CA LEU A 231 -6.98 -22.32 11.10
C LEU A 231 -7.94 -21.13 11.08
N ALA A 232 -8.46 -20.80 9.90
CA ALA A 232 -9.48 -19.77 9.72
C ALA A 232 -10.91 -20.31 9.91
N SER A 233 -11.09 -21.64 9.90
CA SER A 233 -12.38 -22.33 10.04
C SER A 233 -12.79 -22.59 11.49
N SER A 234 -11.87 -22.43 12.46
CA SER A 234 -12.12 -22.71 13.87
C SER A 234 -12.32 -21.44 14.68
N ASP A 235 -13.52 -21.23 15.23
CA ASP A 235 -13.83 -20.09 16.09
C ASP A 235 -12.89 -20.01 17.30
N GLU A 236 -12.60 -21.15 17.94
CA GLU A 236 -11.71 -21.22 19.12
C GLU A 236 -10.30 -20.71 18.81
N VAL A 237 -9.71 -21.19 17.71
CA VAL A 237 -8.35 -20.82 17.29
C VAL A 237 -8.27 -19.34 16.92
N VAL A 238 -9.29 -18.84 16.22
CA VAL A 238 -9.35 -17.44 15.80
C VAL A 238 -9.50 -16.51 17.01
N LEU A 239 -10.36 -16.85 17.97
CA LEU A 239 -10.54 -16.09 19.20
C LEU A 239 -9.28 -16.11 20.07
N GLU A 240 -8.60 -17.24 20.15
CA GLU A 240 -7.33 -17.35 20.88
C GLU A 240 -6.24 -16.49 20.26
N LEU A 241 -6.11 -16.49 18.93
CA LEU A 241 -5.19 -15.58 18.23
C LEU A 241 -5.51 -14.11 18.54
N ARG A 242 -6.78 -13.72 18.53
CA ARG A 242 -7.19 -12.33 18.86
C ARG A 242 -6.81 -11.95 20.27
N ARG A 243 -7.03 -12.86 21.24
CA ARG A 243 -6.67 -12.67 22.65
C ARG A 243 -5.16 -12.44 22.79
N ARG A 244 -4.35 -13.34 22.22
CA ARG A 244 -2.87 -13.25 22.30
C ARG A 244 -2.32 -12.01 21.59
N LYS A 245 -2.86 -11.67 20.42
CA LYS A 245 -2.44 -10.50 19.64
C LYS A 245 -3.05 -9.17 20.12
N LYS A 246 -3.90 -9.18 21.16
CA LYS A 246 -4.67 -8.02 21.65
C LYS A 246 -5.36 -7.26 20.51
N ARG A 247 -5.91 -8.00 19.55
CA ARG A 247 -6.52 -7.47 18.31
C ARG A 247 -7.98 -7.89 18.26
N SER A 248 -8.84 -7.09 18.88
CA SER A 248 -10.26 -7.41 19.08
C SER A 248 -11.05 -7.53 17.77
N ARG A 249 -11.05 -6.48 16.93
CA ARG A 249 -11.94 -6.43 15.74
C ARG A 249 -11.22 -6.29 14.40
N LYS A 250 -9.99 -5.77 14.35
CA LYS A 250 -9.27 -5.57 13.07
C LYS A 250 -9.19 -6.90 12.28
N PRO A 251 -9.64 -6.95 11.01
CA PRO A 251 -9.74 -8.19 10.24
C PRO A 251 -8.41 -8.89 10.02
N PHE A 252 -8.40 -10.23 9.96
CA PHE A 252 -7.21 -10.98 9.56
C PHE A 252 -7.21 -11.24 8.05
N ALA A 253 -6.02 -11.20 7.45
CA ALA A 253 -5.83 -11.62 6.07
C ALA A 253 -5.80 -13.16 6.00
N LEU A 254 -6.35 -13.69 4.92
CA LEU A 254 -6.39 -15.12 4.60
C LEU A 254 -5.47 -15.40 3.42
N MET A 255 -4.91 -16.61 3.38
CA MET A 255 -4.26 -17.13 2.19
C MET A 255 -4.93 -18.43 1.78
N ALA A 256 -5.39 -18.52 0.53
CA ALA A 256 -6.00 -19.70 -0.06
C ALA A 256 -5.06 -20.32 -1.10
N LEU A 257 -4.99 -21.65 -1.18
CA LEU A 257 -4.05 -22.38 -2.04
C LEU A 257 -4.11 -21.97 -3.51
N ASN A 258 -5.30 -21.78 -4.05
CA ASN A 258 -5.55 -21.43 -5.44
C ASN A 258 -6.89 -20.68 -5.60
N LEU A 259 -7.22 -20.26 -6.82
CA LEU A 259 -8.49 -19.57 -7.12
C LEU A 259 -9.72 -20.39 -6.78
N GLU A 260 -9.67 -21.71 -6.97
CA GLU A 260 -10.81 -22.59 -6.67
C GLU A 260 -11.16 -22.53 -5.17
N ILE A 261 -10.16 -22.63 -4.30
CA ILE A 261 -10.37 -22.50 -2.85
C ILE A 261 -10.79 -21.07 -2.51
N ALA A 262 -10.19 -20.04 -3.11
CA ALA A 262 -10.55 -18.65 -2.87
C ALA A 262 -12.03 -18.36 -3.19
N LYS A 263 -12.54 -18.89 -4.32
CA LYS A 263 -13.94 -18.78 -4.75
C LYS A 263 -14.94 -19.48 -3.80
N ARG A 264 -14.48 -20.37 -2.93
CA ARG A 264 -15.32 -20.95 -1.86
C ARG A 264 -15.46 -20.02 -0.65
N LEU A 265 -14.57 -19.03 -0.51
CA LEU A 265 -14.53 -18.14 0.65
C LEU A 265 -15.14 -16.77 0.35
N VAL A 266 -14.92 -16.26 -0.86
CA VAL A 266 -15.29 -14.92 -1.32
C VAL A 266 -15.90 -14.95 -2.72
N GLU A 267 -16.63 -13.90 -3.05
CA GLU A 267 -17.17 -13.67 -4.38
C GLU A 267 -16.07 -13.10 -5.30
N ILE A 268 -15.84 -13.80 -6.42
CA ILE A 268 -14.88 -13.39 -7.44
C ILE A 268 -15.58 -13.54 -8.79
N GLU A 269 -16.20 -12.45 -9.24
CA GLU A 269 -16.94 -12.38 -10.51
C GLU A 269 -16.18 -11.61 -11.60
N ASP A 270 -15.36 -10.64 -11.19
CA ASP A 270 -14.60 -9.78 -12.10
C ASP A 270 -13.29 -10.45 -12.56
N GLU A 271 -13.12 -10.62 -13.87
CA GLU A 271 -11.91 -11.17 -14.49
C GLU A 271 -10.65 -10.36 -14.12
N ALA A 272 -10.77 -9.05 -13.95
CA ALA A 272 -9.67 -8.19 -13.53
C ALA A 272 -9.19 -8.53 -12.11
N VAL A 273 -10.10 -8.93 -11.21
CA VAL A 273 -9.76 -9.43 -9.87
C VAL A 273 -9.01 -10.75 -9.98
N GLU A 274 -9.53 -11.72 -10.76
CA GLU A 274 -8.86 -13.01 -10.96
C GLU A 274 -7.45 -12.86 -11.51
N ARG A 275 -7.29 -12.00 -12.52
CA ARG A 275 -6.01 -11.70 -13.16
C ARG A 275 -5.04 -11.08 -12.16
N LEU A 276 -5.49 -10.18 -11.29
CA LEU A 276 -4.64 -9.56 -10.28
C LEU A 276 -4.22 -10.55 -9.18
N MET A 277 -5.15 -11.40 -8.72
CA MET A 277 -4.87 -12.46 -7.74
C MET A 277 -3.89 -13.51 -8.25
N THR A 278 -3.92 -13.82 -9.55
CA THR A 278 -3.02 -14.79 -10.20
C THR A 278 -1.76 -14.17 -10.80
N SER A 279 -1.66 -12.84 -10.82
CA SER A 279 -0.50 -12.11 -11.31
C SER A 279 0.78 -12.40 -10.50
N TYR A 280 1.91 -11.85 -10.93
CA TYR A 280 3.15 -11.88 -10.14
C TYR A 280 3.04 -11.06 -8.84
N ILE A 281 2.02 -10.21 -8.68
CA ILE A 281 1.81 -9.40 -7.47
C ILE A 281 1.14 -10.22 -6.37
N LYS A 282 0.10 -11.01 -6.70
CA LYS A 282 -0.74 -11.76 -5.73
C LYS A 282 -1.05 -10.95 -4.44
N PRO A 283 -1.65 -9.76 -4.54
CA PRO A 283 -1.92 -8.92 -3.37
C PRO A 283 -3.01 -9.53 -2.48
N ILE A 284 -3.19 -8.98 -1.29
CA ILE A 284 -4.40 -9.19 -0.49
C ILE A 284 -5.53 -8.39 -1.14
N MET A 285 -6.55 -9.08 -1.63
CA MET A 285 -7.77 -8.48 -2.17
C MET A 285 -8.84 -8.44 -1.09
N ILE A 286 -9.47 -7.28 -0.89
CA ILE A 286 -10.66 -7.13 -0.02
C ILE A 286 -11.89 -7.40 -0.88
N LEU A 287 -12.58 -8.52 -0.65
CA LEU A 287 -13.67 -9.01 -1.49
C LEU A 287 -14.89 -9.43 -0.66
N PRO A 288 -16.11 -9.37 -1.21
CA PRO A 288 -17.31 -9.84 -0.51
C PRO A 288 -17.18 -11.30 -0.08
N ARG A 289 -17.56 -11.58 1.15
CA ARG A 289 -17.63 -12.92 1.73
C ARG A 289 -18.85 -13.64 1.16
N ARG A 290 -18.71 -14.93 0.84
CA ARG A 290 -19.87 -15.77 0.53
C ARG A 290 -20.64 -16.15 1.79
N ASP A 291 -21.96 -16.25 1.67
CA ASP A 291 -22.83 -16.67 2.78
C ASP A 291 -22.48 -18.08 3.31
N ASP A 292 -22.10 -19.00 2.41
CA ASP A 292 -21.69 -20.38 2.70
C ASP A 292 -20.20 -20.52 3.06
N SER A 293 -19.48 -19.40 3.23
CA SER A 293 -18.04 -19.42 3.50
C SER A 293 -17.72 -20.15 4.81
N PRO A 294 -16.82 -21.15 4.80
CA PRO A 294 -16.42 -21.91 5.99
C PRO A 294 -15.53 -21.12 6.96
N VAL A 295 -15.20 -19.86 6.63
CA VAL A 295 -14.36 -18.99 7.45
C VAL A 295 -15.13 -18.55 8.70
N SER A 296 -14.51 -18.65 9.87
CA SER A 296 -15.07 -18.11 11.11
C SER A 296 -15.48 -16.65 10.96
N LYS A 297 -16.66 -16.28 11.45
CA LYS A 297 -17.10 -14.87 11.52
C LYS A 297 -16.13 -13.99 12.32
N PHE A 298 -15.35 -14.59 13.22
CA PHE A 298 -14.37 -13.88 14.02
C PHE A 298 -13.12 -13.50 13.24
N VAL A 299 -12.93 -13.96 12.00
CA VAL A 299 -11.84 -13.48 11.12
C VAL A 299 -12.01 -12.01 10.77
N ALA A 300 -13.25 -11.57 10.50
CA ALA A 300 -13.61 -10.18 10.21
C ALA A 300 -14.94 -9.81 10.92
N PRO A 301 -14.93 -9.59 12.24
CA PRO A 301 -16.14 -9.39 13.04
C PRO A 301 -16.97 -8.18 12.56
N GLY A 302 -18.20 -8.45 12.11
CA GLY A 302 -19.15 -7.41 11.70
C GLY A 302 -18.90 -6.82 10.31
N LEU A 303 -17.99 -7.41 9.52
CA LEU A 303 -17.75 -7.03 8.12
C LEU A 303 -18.29 -8.10 7.18
N LYS A 304 -18.73 -7.66 5.99
CA LYS A 304 -19.21 -8.54 4.91
C LYS A 304 -18.10 -8.88 3.92
N THR A 305 -16.92 -8.29 4.07
CA THR A 305 -15.74 -8.56 3.22
C THR A 305 -14.65 -9.33 3.97
N LEU A 306 -13.83 -10.05 3.20
CA LEU A 306 -12.64 -10.75 3.66
C LEU A 306 -11.42 -10.29 2.86
N GLY A 307 -10.27 -10.16 3.54
CA GLY A 307 -8.99 -9.96 2.88
C GLY A 307 -8.36 -11.30 2.51
N ILE A 308 -8.20 -11.58 1.23
CA ILE A 308 -7.70 -12.87 0.73
C ILE A 308 -6.56 -12.69 -0.28
N MET A 309 -5.53 -13.52 -0.17
CA MET A 309 -4.43 -13.62 -1.14
C MET A 309 -4.16 -15.07 -1.55
N LEU A 310 -3.38 -15.24 -2.61
CA LEU A 310 -2.89 -16.55 -3.06
C LEU A 310 -1.41 -16.74 -2.68
N PRO A 311 -0.92 -17.98 -2.53
CA PRO A 311 0.48 -18.26 -2.19
C PRO A 311 1.42 -17.69 -3.25
N TYR A 312 2.33 -16.85 -2.79
CA TYR A 312 3.34 -16.21 -3.64
C TYR A 312 4.74 -16.83 -3.51
N THR A 313 4.93 -17.82 -2.64
CA THR A 313 6.16 -18.62 -2.55
C THR A 313 5.84 -20.12 -2.63
N PRO A 314 6.83 -20.96 -3.02
CA PRO A 314 6.66 -22.40 -2.89
C PRO A 314 6.43 -22.85 -1.44
N LEU A 315 7.07 -22.20 -0.46
CA LEU A 315 6.83 -22.44 0.98
C LEU A 315 5.34 -22.34 1.33
N HIS A 316 4.71 -21.22 0.99
CA HIS A 316 3.28 -21.00 1.28
C HIS A 316 2.39 -21.99 0.54
N TYR A 317 2.71 -22.27 -0.74
CA TYR A 317 1.96 -23.23 -1.55
C TYR A 317 2.00 -24.62 -0.93
N LEU A 318 3.20 -25.12 -0.60
CA LEU A 318 3.39 -26.43 0.01
C LEU A 318 2.74 -26.52 1.39
N LEU A 319 2.87 -25.48 2.23
CA LEU A 319 2.25 -25.45 3.55
C LEU A 319 0.72 -25.58 3.44
N LEU A 320 0.07 -24.77 2.60
CA LEU A 320 -1.37 -24.84 2.38
C LEU A 320 -1.79 -26.18 1.77
N MET A 321 -0.98 -26.73 0.85
CA MET A 321 -1.23 -28.03 0.26
C MET A 321 -1.22 -29.16 1.29
N GLU A 322 -0.48 -29.04 2.39
CA GLU A 322 -0.41 -30.05 3.45
C GLU A 322 -1.51 -29.92 4.51
N THR A 323 -2.09 -28.73 4.69
CA THR A 323 -3.19 -28.50 5.64
C THR A 323 -4.52 -29.06 5.15
N ARG A 324 -5.46 -29.36 6.05
CA ARG A 324 -6.77 -29.92 5.71
C ARG A 324 -7.63 -28.97 4.87
N ASP A 325 -7.69 -27.69 5.26
CA ASP A 325 -8.63 -26.71 4.70
C ASP A 325 -8.13 -26.08 3.39
N LYS A 326 -6.81 -26.15 3.13
CA LYS A 326 -6.14 -25.48 2.00
C LYS A 326 -6.24 -23.95 2.00
N PHE A 327 -6.71 -23.37 3.11
CA PHE A 327 -6.67 -21.95 3.40
C PHE A 327 -6.38 -21.73 4.89
N LEU A 328 -5.71 -20.63 5.22
CA LEU A 328 -5.34 -20.28 6.59
C LEU A 328 -5.47 -18.77 6.81
N ILE A 329 -5.56 -18.36 8.08
CA ILE A 329 -5.14 -17.00 8.45
C ILE A 329 -3.66 -16.86 8.10
N MET A 330 -3.28 -15.74 7.51
CA MET A 330 -1.90 -15.40 7.18
C MET A 330 -1.67 -13.90 7.42
N THR A 331 -1.68 -13.50 8.70
CA THR A 331 -1.55 -12.10 9.12
C THR A 331 -0.10 -11.75 9.45
N SER A 332 0.28 -10.48 9.47
CA SER A 332 1.64 -10.04 9.80
C SER A 332 2.11 -10.54 11.18
N GLY A 333 3.34 -11.03 11.27
CA GLY A 333 4.00 -11.47 12.49
C GLY A 333 4.58 -10.30 13.27
N ASN A 334 3.75 -9.69 14.12
CA ASN A 334 4.12 -8.58 14.97
C ASN A 334 3.30 -8.55 16.26
N VAL A 335 3.88 -7.96 17.30
CA VAL A 335 3.15 -7.48 18.48
C VAL A 335 2.24 -6.32 18.06
N PHE A 336 1.11 -6.13 18.73
CA PHE A 336 0.16 -5.07 18.40
C PHE A 336 0.84 -3.69 18.37
N GLY A 337 0.74 -2.99 17.24
CA GLY A 337 1.37 -1.68 17.02
C GLY A 337 2.79 -1.72 16.46
N ASP A 338 3.49 -2.85 16.54
CA ASP A 338 4.86 -3.01 16.05
C ASP A 338 4.93 -3.33 14.55
N PRO A 339 6.05 -3.02 13.89
CA PRO A 339 6.28 -3.44 12.52
C PRO A 339 6.37 -4.97 12.41
N MET A 340 6.10 -5.49 11.21
CA MET A 340 6.32 -6.90 10.91
C MET A 340 7.77 -7.29 11.20
N ILE A 341 7.97 -8.35 11.98
CA ILE A 341 9.30 -8.86 12.28
C ILE A 341 9.88 -9.46 11.00
N SER A 342 11.08 -9.05 10.64
CA SER A 342 11.81 -9.57 9.47
C SER A 342 13.22 -10.06 9.82
N ASP A 343 13.69 -9.74 11.01
CA ASP A 343 15.01 -10.04 11.53
C ASP A 343 14.95 -11.17 12.56
N ASP A 344 15.81 -12.18 12.35
CA ASP A 344 15.85 -13.38 13.20
C ASP A 344 16.07 -13.10 14.70
N PRO A 345 16.86 -12.09 15.11
CA PRO A 345 17.01 -11.76 16.53
C PRO A 345 15.70 -11.37 17.23
N ARG A 346 14.72 -10.81 16.51
CA ARG A 346 13.43 -10.36 17.07
C ARG A 346 12.35 -11.44 17.11
N ILE A 347 12.64 -12.68 16.68
CA ILE A 347 11.67 -13.79 16.74
C ILE A 347 11.13 -14.00 18.16
N HIS A 348 11.93 -13.73 19.20
CA HIS A 348 11.52 -13.83 20.60
C HIS A 348 10.30 -12.95 20.96
N GLU A 349 10.04 -11.87 20.22
CA GLU A 349 8.86 -11.01 20.41
C GLU A 349 7.55 -11.69 20.01
N LEU A 350 7.61 -12.76 19.20
CA LEU A 350 6.44 -13.56 18.83
C LEU A 350 6.08 -14.61 19.89
N ILE A 351 6.96 -14.87 20.84
CA ILE A 351 6.71 -15.82 21.93
C ILE A 351 5.58 -15.31 22.82
N GLY A 352 4.65 -16.20 23.15
CA GLY A 352 3.39 -15.86 23.82
C GLY A 352 2.25 -15.47 22.86
N ILE A 353 2.56 -15.24 21.58
CA ILE A 353 1.55 -15.11 20.51
C ILE A 353 1.42 -16.43 19.75
N VAL A 354 2.55 -17.01 19.34
CA VAL A 354 2.60 -18.26 18.57
C VAL A 354 3.08 -19.42 19.44
N ASP A 355 2.66 -20.63 19.09
CA ASP A 355 3.09 -21.87 19.73
C ASP A 355 4.40 -22.40 19.11
N TYR A 356 4.60 -22.17 17.80
CA TYR A 356 5.77 -22.65 17.05
C TYR A 356 6.23 -21.63 16.01
N VAL A 357 7.47 -21.77 15.54
CA VAL A 357 8.05 -20.93 14.48
C VAL A 357 8.65 -21.79 13.37
N LEU A 358 8.09 -21.73 12.17
CA LEU A 358 8.67 -22.26 10.94
C LEU A 358 9.54 -21.18 10.29
N THR A 359 10.85 -21.32 10.38
CA THR A 359 11.85 -20.35 9.92
C THR A 359 12.81 -20.92 8.87
N HIS A 360 13.71 -20.08 8.35
CA HIS A 360 14.76 -20.46 7.42
C HIS A 360 16.00 -19.56 7.49
N ASN A 361 17.13 -20.09 7.01
CA ASN A 361 18.42 -19.42 7.06
C ASN A 361 18.69 -18.38 5.95
N ARG A 362 17.75 -18.11 5.04
CA ARG A 362 17.86 -16.94 4.13
C ARG A 362 17.46 -15.66 4.87
N LYS A 363 18.35 -14.67 4.89
CA LYS A 363 18.10 -13.35 5.50
C LYS A 363 17.11 -12.53 4.67
N ILE A 364 16.21 -11.84 5.36
CA ILE A 364 15.36 -10.78 4.81
C ILE A 364 16.13 -9.48 5.02
N VAL A 365 16.56 -8.85 3.93
CA VAL A 365 17.40 -7.64 3.96
C VAL A 365 16.53 -6.40 4.10
N ASN A 366 15.44 -6.33 3.35
CA ASN A 366 14.50 -5.22 3.39
C ASN A 366 13.12 -5.78 3.77
N ARG A 367 12.56 -5.27 4.87
CA ARG A 367 11.20 -5.58 5.29
C ARG A 367 10.21 -5.10 4.22
N ILE A 368 9.21 -5.91 3.92
CA ILE A 368 8.14 -5.50 3.01
C ILE A 368 6.83 -6.23 3.35
N ASP A 369 5.82 -5.45 3.74
CA ASP A 369 4.46 -5.93 3.99
C ASP A 369 3.77 -6.36 2.69
N ASP A 370 2.79 -7.25 2.79
CA ASP A 370 1.94 -7.61 1.65
C ASP A 370 1.11 -6.40 1.18
N SER A 371 1.03 -6.20 -0.14
CA SER A 371 0.16 -5.17 -0.73
C SER A 371 -1.31 -5.50 -0.48
N VAL A 372 -2.13 -4.47 -0.23
CA VAL A 372 -3.58 -4.61 0.00
C VAL A 372 -4.32 -3.75 -1.02
N ILE A 373 -5.28 -4.36 -1.71
CA ILE A 373 -6.05 -3.73 -2.79
C ILE A 373 -7.55 -4.01 -2.57
N ARG A 374 -8.38 -3.01 -2.81
CA ARG A 374 -9.84 -3.09 -2.72
C ARG A 374 -10.47 -2.63 -4.03
N PRO A 375 -11.38 -3.41 -4.66
CA PRO A 375 -12.25 -2.89 -5.71
C PRO A 375 -13.19 -1.83 -5.12
N THR A 376 -13.27 -0.66 -5.75
CA THR A 376 -14.16 0.44 -5.34
C THR A 376 -14.76 1.10 -6.57
N TYR A 377 -15.60 2.13 -6.39
CA TYR A 377 -16.23 2.85 -7.50
C TYR A 377 -15.17 3.34 -8.49
N GLY A 378 -15.30 3.01 -9.78
CA GLY A 378 -14.37 3.39 -10.83
C GLY A 378 -13.05 2.60 -10.91
N GLY A 379 -12.88 1.51 -10.14
CA GLY A 379 -11.75 0.56 -10.29
C GLY A 379 -11.07 0.16 -8.99
N PHE A 380 -9.87 -0.42 -9.07
CA PHE A 380 -9.10 -0.85 -7.91
C PHE A 380 -8.49 0.33 -7.13
N MET A 381 -8.41 0.22 -5.82
CA MET A 381 -7.66 1.14 -4.98
C MET A 381 -6.62 0.39 -4.16
N ILE A 382 -5.39 0.90 -4.19
CA ILE A 382 -4.31 0.39 -3.34
C ILE A 382 -4.49 0.99 -1.95
N LEU A 383 -4.71 0.16 -0.95
CA LEU A 383 -4.75 0.60 0.45
C LEU A 383 -3.36 0.56 1.09
N ARG A 384 -2.52 -0.36 0.61
CA ARG A 384 -1.14 -0.53 1.05
C ARG A 384 -0.24 -0.86 -0.12
N CYS A 385 0.74 0.00 -0.38
CA CYS A 385 1.77 -0.22 -1.40
C CYS A 385 2.95 -0.99 -0.79
N GLY A 386 2.94 -2.31 -0.93
CA GLY A 386 3.94 -3.23 -0.37
C GLY A 386 4.49 -4.19 -1.42
N ARG A 387 4.57 -5.47 -1.07
CA ARG A 387 5.13 -6.55 -1.89
C ARG A 387 4.51 -6.59 -3.28
N GLY A 388 5.36 -6.75 -4.30
CA GLY A 388 4.97 -6.84 -5.71
C GLY A 388 4.66 -5.50 -6.38
N ILE A 389 4.67 -4.39 -5.64
CA ILE A 389 4.42 -3.03 -6.16
C ILE A 389 5.54 -2.07 -5.75
N ALA A 390 5.95 -2.10 -4.49
CA ALA A 390 6.99 -1.23 -3.95
C ALA A 390 8.40 -1.84 -4.10
N PRO A 391 9.46 -1.02 -4.22
CA PRO A 391 9.42 0.43 -4.45
C PRO A 391 8.80 0.80 -5.81
N LYS A 392 8.06 1.90 -5.85
CA LYS A 392 7.29 2.32 -7.04
C LYS A 392 7.85 3.63 -7.59
N LEU A 393 8.32 3.60 -8.84
CA LEU A 393 8.82 4.77 -9.57
C LEU A 393 7.72 5.38 -10.43
N LEU A 394 7.50 6.68 -10.28
CA LEU A 394 6.61 7.52 -11.08
C LEU A 394 7.43 8.60 -11.78
N ASN A 395 6.96 9.04 -12.95
CA ASN A 395 7.54 10.17 -13.66
C ASN A 395 6.71 11.43 -13.35
N LEU A 396 7.40 12.53 -13.10
CA LEU A 396 6.81 13.84 -12.92
C LEU A 396 6.73 14.56 -14.28
N PRO A 397 5.79 15.50 -14.46
CA PRO A 397 5.65 16.29 -15.68
C PRO A 397 6.72 17.39 -15.82
N PHE A 398 7.53 17.60 -14.79
CA PHE A 398 8.61 18.58 -14.74
C PHE A 398 9.84 17.99 -14.04
N LYS A 399 10.98 18.68 -14.15
CA LYS A 399 12.20 18.32 -13.44
C LYS A 399 12.30 19.08 -12.11
N LEU A 400 12.62 18.36 -11.05
CA LEU A 400 12.98 18.89 -9.75
C LEU A 400 14.36 19.57 -9.84
N LYS A 401 14.50 20.77 -9.26
CA LYS A 401 15.82 21.43 -9.15
C LYS A 401 16.71 20.73 -8.13
N ASP A 402 16.13 20.36 -6.98
CA ASP A 402 16.84 19.69 -5.90
C ASP A 402 16.44 18.21 -5.78
N LYS A 403 17.43 17.38 -5.42
CA LYS A 403 17.17 16.04 -4.91
C LYS A 403 16.39 16.16 -3.59
N THR A 404 15.21 15.54 -3.56
CA THR A 404 14.23 15.73 -2.49
C THR A 404 13.99 14.44 -1.73
N ILE A 405 13.84 14.52 -0.41
CA ILE A 405 13.44 13.40 0.47
C ILE A 405 12.16 13.81 1.19
N ALA A 406 11.11 13.02 1.03
CA ALA A 406 9.83 13.22 1.70
C ALA A 406 9.59 12.13 2.76
N TYR A 407 9.30 12.57 3.98
CA TYR A 407 9.03 11.68 5.13
C TYR A 407 7.57 11.23 5.22
N GLY A 408 6.66 11.81 4.44
CA GLY A 408 5.25 11.46 4.49
C GLY A 408 4.51 12.04 5.69
N ALA A 409 3.51 11.31 6.18
CA ALA A 409 2.66 11.65 7.32
C ALA A 409 3.08 10.86 8.57
N GLU A 410 2.22 10.74 9.58
CA GLU A 410 2.49 9.94 10.79
C GLU A 410 1.90 8.54 10.71
N LEU A 411 0.63 8.42 10.30
CA LEU A 411 -0.12 7.16 10.28
C LEU A 411 -0.06 6.51 8.91
N GLN A 412 -0.01 5.18 8.87
CA GLN A 412 -0.08 4.36 7.65
C GLN A 412 0.81 4.85 6.50
N THR A 413 1.98 5.41 6.81
CA THR A 413 2.73 6.22 5.86
C THR A 413 3.80 5.41 5.10
N ALA A 414 4.38 6.04 4.09
CA ALA A 414 5.57 5.61 3.37
C ALA A 414 6.39 6.85 3.00
N GLY A 415 7.72 6.70 2.95
CA GLY A 415 8.61 7.78 2.52
C GLY A 415 8.78 7.80 1.00
N ALA A 416 9.34 8.88 0.45
CA ALA A 416 9.69 8.97 -0.96
C ALA A 416 11.00 9.73 -1.18
N ILE A 417 11.63 9.48 -2.32
CA ILE A 417 12.73 10.33 -2.83
C ILE A 417 12.36 10.86 -4.21
N GLY A 418 12.78 12.09 -4.51
CA GLY A 418 12.55 12.77 -5.78
C GLY A 418 13.85 13.28 -6.38
N PHE A 419 14.02 13.13 -7.69
CA PHE A 419 15.18 13.65 -8.44
C PHE A 419 14.85 13.69 -9.94
N ASP A 420 15.47 14.59 -10.68
CA ASP A 420 15.14 14.85 -12.08
C ASP A 420 13.61 14.97 -12.26
N ASP A 421 13.05 14.26 -13.24
CA ASP A 421 11.63 14.12 -13.52
C ASP A 421 10.99 12.89 -12.85
N LYS A 422 11.47 12.47 -11.67
CA LYS A 422 11.05 11.20 -11.05
C LYS A 422 10.80 11.31 -9.55
N VAL A 423 9.91 10.45 -9.08
CA VAL A 423 9.69 10.18 -7.66
C VAL A 423 9.60 8.68 -7.43
N VAL A 424 10.24 8.20 -6.36
CA VAL A 424 10.25 6.80 -5.95
C VAL A 424 9.61 6.68 -4.58
N LEU A 425 8.42 6.09 -4.54
CA LEU A 425 7.71 5.76 -3.31
C LEU A 425 8.32 4.51 -2.67
N ALA A 426 8.70 4.61 -1.41
CA ALA A 426 9.18 3.51 -0.60
C ALA A 426 8.05 2.53 -0.24
N PRO A 427 8.38 1.31 0.20
CA PRO A 427 7.37 0.40 0.75
C PRO A 427 6.65 0.99 1.97
N PHE A 428 5.41 0.54 2.17
CA PHE A 428 4.62 0.85 3.35
C PHE A 428 5.41 0.67 4.65
N SER A 429 5.45 1.74 5.45
CA SER A 429 6.16 1.76 6.73
C SER A 429 5.25 1.42 7.89
N GLY A 430 4.05 1.99 7.95
CA GLY A 430 3.13 1.89 9.09
C GLY A 430 3.01 3.20 9.86
N ASP A 431 2.70 3.09 11.15
CA ASP A 431 2.47 4.23 12.03
C ASP A 431 3.78 4.64 12.73
N THR A 432 4.30 5.83 12.41
CA THR A 432 5.64 6.31 12.81
C THR A 432 5.71 6.89 14.21
N ASP A 433 4.59 6.97 14.92
CA ASP A 433 4.52 7.22 16.36
C ASP A 433 5.19 6.08 17.16
N ASN A 434 5.27 4.88 16.58
CA ASN A 434 6.10 3.78 17.06
C ASN A 434 7.57 3.97 16.66
N PRO A 435 8.53 4.05 17.61
CA PRO A 435 9.95 4.22 17.31
C PRO A 435 10.57 3.12 16.43
N LEU A 436 10.08 1.89 16.50
CA LEU A 436 10.55 0.79 15.65
C LEU A 436 10.09 0.98 14.21
N VAL A 437 8.86 1.44 14.00
CA VAL A 437 8.35 1.76 12.67
C VAL A 437 9.11 2.94 12.07
N LEU A 438 9.35 4.01 12.85
CA LEU A 438 10.13 5.16 12.40
C LEU A 438 11.54 4.77 11.96
N ARG A 439 12.21 3.88 12.70
CA ARG A 439 13.54 3.37 12.33
C ARG A 439 13.52 2.64 10.99
N ASP A 440 12.52 1.80 10.76
CA ASP A 440 12.37 1.05 9.51
C ASP A 440 12.00 1.97 8.33
N HIS A 441 11.22 3.01 8.61
CA HIS A 441 10.90 4.08 7.66
C HIS A 441 12.17 4.81 7.20
N GLU A 442 13.00 5.30 8.13
CA GLU A 442 14.29 5.94 7.83
C GLU A 442 15.26 4.98 7.13
N SER A 443 15.24 3.69 7.47
CA SER A 443 16.04 2.67 6.79
C SER A 443 15.64 2.52 5.33
N SER A 444 14.34 2.51 5.05
CA SER A 444 13.79 2.41 3.69
C SER A 444 14.16 3.63 2.84
N ILE A 445 14.05 4.84 3.40
CA ILE A 445 14.49 6.08 2.73
C ILE A 445 15.99 6.03 2.43
N ARG A 446 16.84 5.68 3.42
CA ARG A 446 18.30 5.57 3.24
C ARG A 446 18.68 4.53 2.19
N TYR A 447 17.96 3.41 2.13
CA TYR A 447 18.15 2.40 1.10
C TYR A 447 17.92 2.98 -0.30
N LEU A 448 16.83 3.74 -0.49
CA LEU A 448 16.54 4.39 -1.77
C LEU A 448 17.58 5.47 -2.10
N MET A 449 17.92 6.34 -1.14
CA MET A 449 18.96 7.36 -1.31
C MET A 449 20.27 6.75 -1.83
N LYS A 450 20.75 5.69 -1.17
CA LYS A 450 21.97 4.98 -1.56
C LYS A 450 21.84 4.33 -2.92
N SER A 451 20.68 3.73 -3.21
CA SER A 451 20.42 3.06 -4.49
C SER A 451 20.49 4.02 -5.66
N TYR A 452 19.92 5.23 -5.52
CA TYR A 452 19.86 6.23 -6.59
C TYR A 452 20.99 7.28 -6.54
N GLY A 453 21.97 7.16 -5.65
CA GLY A 453 23.14 8.05 -5.63
C GLY A 453 22.84 9.46 -5.13
N PHE A 454 22.11 9.52 -4.01
CA PHE A 454 21.98 10.76 -3.26
C PHE A 454 23.24 10.94 -2.41
N ASP A 455 24.26 11.54 -3.03
CA ASP A 455 25.50 11.95 -2.36
C ASP A 455 25.23 13.27 -1.60
N GLU A 456 25.69 13.34 -0.35
CA GLU A 456 25.07 14.09 0.77
C GLU A 456 25.23 15.63 0.77
N ASP A 457 25.48 16.30 -0.35
CA ASP A 457 25.92 17.70 -0.30
C ASP A 457 24.79 18.74 -0.48
N HIS A 458 23.71 18.41 -1.20
CA HIS A 458 22.57 19.33 -1.41
C HIS A 458 21.25 18.56 -1.54
N LEU A 459 20.53 18.43 -0.43
CA LEU A 459 19.24 17.74 -0.37
C LEU A 459 18.16 18.68 0.17
N ARG A 460 16.95 18.55 -0.38
CA ARG A 460 15.74 19.16 0.19
C ARG A 460 15.00 18.11 1.00
N ILE A 461 14.77 18.38 2.28
CA ILE A 461 13.99 17.52 3.17
C ILE A 461 12.57 18.08 3.25
N VAL A 462 11.59 17.20 3.10
CA VAL A 462 10.18 17.55 3.08
C VAL A 462 9.42 16.74 4.13
N ALA A 463 8.56 17.41 4.88
CA ALA A 463 7.71 16.78 5.88
C ALA A 463 6.33 17.44 5.94
N ASP A 464 5.39 16.76 6.61
CA ASP A 464 4.08 17.31 6.90
C ASP A 464 4.18 18.55 7.81
N LEU A 465 3.26 19.50 7.62
CA LEU A 465 3.14 20.71 8.44
C LEU A 465 2.81 20.40 9.92
N HIS A 466 2.24 19.24 10.25
CA HIS A 466 1.83 18.94 11.62
C HIS A 466 3.01 18.97 12.63
N PRO A 467 3.01 19.87 13.63
CA PRO A 467 4.19 20.15 14.47
C PRO A 467 4.57 19.05 15.45
N ARG A 468 3.71 18.04 15.65
CA ARG A 468 3.97 16.94 16.60
C ARG A 468 4.26 15.59 15.95
N TYR A 469 4.25 15.50 14.62
CA TYR A 469 4.52 14.22 13.96
C TYR A 469 5.94 13.75 14.20
N SER A 470 6.07 12.46 14.51
CA SER A 470 7.37 11.81 14.72
C SER A 470 8.19 11.80 13.43
N SER A 471 7.55 11.63 12.28
CA SER A 471 8.17 11.74 10.94
C SER A 471 8.70 13.15 10.66
N ARG A 472 7.95 14.21 11.00
CA ARG A 472 8.43 15.60 10.91
C ARG A 472 9.65 15.85 11.80
N ARG A 473 9.61 15.41 13.07
CA ARG A 473 10.76 15.56 13.98
C ARG A 473 12.02 14.86 13.47
N ALA A 474 11.85 13.69 12.86
CA ALA A 474 12.96 12.98 12.22
C ALA A 474 13.53 13.76 11.02
N ALA A 475 12.66 14.35 10.19
CA ALA A 475 13.03 15.21 9.08
C ALA A 475 13.78 16.48 9.55
N GLU A 476 13.28 17.17 10.57
CA GLU A 476 13.92 18.34 11.21
C GLU A 476 15.32 17.97 11.71
N LYS A 477 15.44 16.87 12.45
CA LYS A 477 16.72 16.39 12.97
C LYS A 477 17.72 16.06 11.86
N LEU A 478 17.27 15.46 10.76
CA LEU A 478 18.13 15.17 9.61
C LEU A 478 18.59 16.47 8.93
N ALA A 479 17.66 17.42 8.76
CA ALA A 479 17.93 18.71 8.15
C ALA A 479 18.96 19.52 8.98
N GLU A 480 18.74 19.66 10.29
CA GLU A 480 19.65 20.36 11.20
C GLU A 480 21.05 19.73 11.23
N LYS A 481 21.12 18.39 11.34
CA LYS A 481 22.40 17.67 11.46
C LYS A 481 23.29 17.85 10.23
N ARG A 482 22.70 18.06 9.05
CA ARG A 482 23.41 18.10 7.76
C ARG A 482 23.37 19.47 7.09
N GLY A 483 22.66 20.45 7.65
CA GLY A 483 22.45 21.76 7.05
C GLY A 483 21.58 21.72 5.78
N PHE A 484 20.65 20.78 5.68
CA PHE A 484 19.76 20.66 4.52
C PHE A 484 18.54 21.59 4.62
N ARG A 485 18.00 22.02 3.47
CA ARG A 485 16.77 22.83 3.41
C ARG A 485 15.58 21.98 3.84
N LEU A 486 14.89 22.36 4.90
CA LEU A 486 13.61 21.76 5.29
C LEU A 486 12.45 22.55 4.69
N GLN A 487 11.50 21.86 4.07
CA GLN A 487 10.25 22.44 3.59
C GLN A 487 9.08 21.67 4.20
N LEU A 488 8.13 22.41 4.77
CA LEU A 488 6.92 21.85 5.36
C LEU A 488 5.76 22.03 4.38
N ILE A 489 5.00 20.96 4.13
CA ILE A 489 3.90 20.98 3.16
C ILE A 489 2.61 20.57 3.85
N GLN A 490 1.53 21.27 3.50
CA GLN A 490 0.21 21.01 4.08
C GLN A 490 -0.31 19.63 3.64
N HIS A 491 -0.92 18.92 4.59
CA HIS A 491 -1.36 17.53 4.45
C HIS A 491 -2.36 17.29 3.29
N HIS A 492 -3.42 18.08 3.23
CA HIS A 492 -4.49 17.92 2.23
C HIS A 492 -4.02 18.33 0.83
N PHE A 493 -3.19 19.38 0.74
CA PHE A 493 -2.53 19.74 -0.50
C PHE A 493 -1.62 18.60 -0.97
N SER A 494 -0.89 17.95 -0.07
CA SER A 494 -0.08 16.78 -0.42
C SER A 494 -0.93 15.63 -0.97
N HIS A 495 -2.14 15.40 -0.45
CA HIS A 495 -3.06 14.42 -1.05
C HIS A 495 -3.45 14.79 -2.49
N MET A 496 -3.86 16.03 -2.76
CA MET A 496 -4.18 16.48 -4.12
C MET A 496 -2.97 16.41 -5.05
N ALA A 497 -1.82 16.90 -4.58
CA ALA A 497 -0.55 16.87 -5.30
C ALA A 497 -0.12 15.43 -5.65
N SER A 498 -0.43 14.44 -4.80
CA SER A 498 -0.17 13.03 -5.12
C SER A 498 -1.00 12.55 -6.33
N GLY A 499 -2.25 13.00 -6.42
CA GLY A 499 -3.14 12.72 -7.56
C GLY A 499 -2.66 13.43 -8.84
N MET A 500 -2.26 14.69 -8.71
CA MET A 500 -1.64 15.47 -9.79
C MET A 500 -0.37 14.81 -10.33
N ALA A 501 0.51 14.34 -9.43
CA ALA A 501 1.74 13.64 -9.79
C ALA A 501 1.48 12.35 -10.59
N VAL A 502 0.55 11.52 -10.12
CA VAL A 502 0.20 10.26 -10.81
C VAL A 502 -0.42 10.52 -12.18
N LYS A 503 -1.26 11.56 -12.30
CA LYS A 503 -1.89 11.94 -13.56
C LYS A 503 -0.91 12.58 -14.55
N GLY A 504 0.22 13.10 -14.06
CA GLY A 504 1.12 13.95 -14.85
C GLY A 504 0.48 15.32 -15.15
N HIS A 505 -0.19 15.91 -14.16
CA HIS A 505 -0.84 17.21 -14.29
C HIS A 505 0.17 18.31 -14.64
N ASP A 506 -0.20 19.19 -15.56
CA ASP A 506 0.62 20.34 -15.90
C ASP A 506 0.53 21.39 -14.78
N PRO A 507 1.62 21.70 -14.06
CA PRO A 507 1.56 22.58 -12.89
C PRO A 507 1.10 23.99 -13.21
N GLU A 508 1.19 24.46 -14.45
CA GLU A 508 0.70 25.79 -14.84
C GLU A 508 -0.83 25.84 -14.97
N LYS A 509 -1.51 24.68 -15.03
CA LYS A 509 -2.96 24.59 -15.22
C LYS A 509 -3.70 24.52 -13.90
N PRO A 510 -4.89 25.15 -13.80
CA PRO A 510 -5.70 25.05 -12.61
C PRO A 510 -6.19 23.61 -12.37
N ALA A 511 -6.45 23.28 -11.12
CA ALA A 511 -7.01 22.01 -10.70
C ALA A 511 -7.91 22.19 -9.48
N VAL A 512 -8.95 21.37 -9.36
CA VAL A 512 -9.83 21.32 -8.19
C VAL A 512 -9.76 19.92 -7.58
N GLY A 513 -9.66 19.85 -6.26
CA GLY A 513 -9.52 18.62 -5.50
C GLY A 513 -10.51 18.55 -4.34
N VAL A 514 -11.10 17.37 -4.13
CA VAL A 514 -11.90 17.02 -2.95
C VAL A 514 -11.09 16.05 -2.10
N ILE A 515 -10.68 16.50 -0.91
CA ILE A 515 -9.81 15.73 -0.01
C ILE A 515 -10.58 15.32 1.23
N MET A 516 -10.79 14.01 1.37
CA MET A 516 -11.62 13.41 2.42
C MET A 516 -10.74 12.52 3.26
N ASP A 517 -10.50 12.90 4.50
CA ASP A 517 -9.60 12.23 5.41
C ASP A 517 -10.12 12.20 6.86
N GLY A 518 -9.42 11.43 7.71
CA GLY A 518 -9.66 11.39 9.14
C GLY A 518 -9.10 12.60 9.88
N VAL A 519 -7.82 12.93 9.68
CA VAL A 519 -7.11 13.96 10.45
C VAL A 519 -5.96 14.51 9.60
N GLY A 520 -6.03 15.78 9.22
CA GLY A 520 -4.86 16.51 8.76
C GLY A 520 -4.76 17.90 9.38
N TYR A 521 -3.52 18.37 9.57
CA TYR A 521 -3.27 19.66 10.19
C TYR A 521 -3.73 20.81 9.28
N GLY A 522 -4.65 21.62 9.78
CA GLY A 522 -5.14 22.81 9.11
C GLY A 522 -4.21 24.01 9.28
N LEU A 523 -4.20 24.90 8.29
CA LEU A 523 -3.46 26.17 8.37
C LEU A 523 -3.98 27.11 9.48
N ASP A 524 -5.23 26.92 9.88
CA ASP A 524 -5.92 27.63 10.96
C ASP A 524 -5.77 26.92 12.33
N GLY A 525 -4.95 25.86 12.40
CA GLY A 525 -4.79 25.04 13.60
C GLY A 525 -5.95 24.09 13.89
N ALA A 526 -6.99 24.07 13.05
CA ALA A 526 -8.09 23.10 13.14
C ALA A 526 -7.70 21.75 12.52
N ILE A 527 -8.52 20.72 12.78
CA ILE A 527 -8.35 19.39 12.19
C ILE A 527 -9.18 19.28 10.92
N TRP A 528 -8.51 19.33 9.77
CA TRP A 528 -9.16 19.19 8.47
C TRP A 528 -9.39 17.72 8.12
N GLY A 529 -10.29 17.46 7.17
CA GLY A 529 -10.54 16.12 6.66
C GLY A 529 -11.72 16.00 5.69
N GLY A 530 -12.22 17.12 5.17
CA GLY A 530 -13.33 17.14 4.22
C GLY A 530 -13.33 18.46 3.48
N GLU A 531 -12.30 18.66 2.67
CA GLU A 531 -11.94 19.96 2.11
C GLU A 531 -12.11 19.95 0.58
N ILE A 532 -12.50 21.10 0.04
CA ILE A 532 -12.41 21.37 -1.40
C ILE A 532 -11.32 22.42 -1.59
N ILE A 533 -10.26 22.00 -2.26
CA ILE A 533 -9.06 22.80 -2.50
C ILE A 533 -8.88 23.03 -4.00
N ALA A 534 -8.36 24.19 -4.37
CA ALA A 534 -8.02 24.52 -5.73
C ALA A 534 -6.54 24.86 -5.83
N TRP A 535 -5.93 24.48 -6.95
CA TRP A 535 -4.62 24.93 -7.39
C TRP A 535 -4.84 25.89 -8.55
N ASP A 536 -4.30 27.11 -8.48
CA ASP A 536 -4.52 28.15 -9.50
C ASP A 536 -3.36 28.30 -10.51
N GLY A 537 -2.38 27.40 -10.46
CA GLY A 537 -1.14 27.49 -11.23
C GLY A 537 0.06 28.00 -10.41
N SER A 538 -0.18 28.56 -9.22
CA SER A 538 0.87 29.14 -8.37
C SER A 538 0.73 28.78 -6.89
N GLU A 539 -0.49 28.80 -6.36
CA GLU A 539 -0.75 28.49 -4.96
C GLU A 539 -1.97 27.59 -4.82
N PHE A 540 -2.06 26.91 -3.67
CA PHE A 540 -3.25 26.17 -3.30
C PHE A 540 -4.13 27.03 -2.39
N ARG A 541 -5.45 26.98 -2.62
CA ARG A 541 -6.45 27.68 -1.83
C ARG A 541 -7.50 26.71 -1.34
N ARG A 542 -7.88 26.85 -0.07
CA ARG A 542 -9.04 26.15 0.49
C ARG A 542 -10.29 26.97 0.21
N LEU A 543 -11.21 26.44 -0.60
CA LEU A 543 -12.40 27.15 -1.08
C LEU A 543 -13.71 26.51 -0.60
N GLY A 544 -13.65 25.27 -0.13
CA GLY A 544 -14.77 24.59 0.50
C GLY A 544 -14.35 23.70 1.65
N ARG A 545 -15.27 23.44 2.57
CA ARG A 545 -15.06 22.53 3.71
C ARG A 545 -16.37 21.94 4.24
N LEU A 546 -16.29 20.84 4.97
CA LEU A 546 -17.37 20.43 5.86
C LEU A 546 -17.54 21.44 7.01
N GLU A 547 -18.77 21.55 7.52
CA GLU A 547 -19.08 22.33 8.71
C GLU A 547 -18.16 21.96 9.89
N TYR A 548 -17.67 22.98 10.60
CA TYR A 548 -16.83 22.77 11.77
C TYR A 548 -17.62 22.29 12.98
N HIS A 549 -17.13 21.22 13.59
CA HIS A 549 -17.60 20.70 14.88
C HIS A 549 -16.50 20.69 15.92
N VAL A 550 -16.85 20.84 17.20
CA VAL A 550 -15.88 20.74 18.30
C VAL A 550 -15.65 19.26 18.60
N MET A 551 -14.40 18.87 18.87
CA MET A 551 -14.09 17.49 19.30
C MET A 551 -13.98 17.42 20.83
N PRO A 552 -15.04 17.01 21.56
CA PRO A 552 -14.99 16.97 23.01
C PRO A 552 -14.04 15.88 23.53
N GLY A 553 -12.87 16.34 24.00
CA GLY A 553 -11.79 15.47 24.49
C GLY A 553 -10.73 15.12 23.43
N GLY A 554 -10.70 15.80 22.27
CA GLY A 554 -9.67 15.59 21.24
C GLY A 554 -9.65 14.14 20.75
N ASP A 555 -8.50 13.46 20.90
CA ASP A 555 -8.32 12.05 20.49
C ASP A 555 -9.33 11.08 21.13
N LEU A 556 -9.88 11.42 22.31
CA LEU A 556 -10.95 10.61 22.90
C LEU A 556 -12.23 10.61 22.06
N ALA A 557 -12.52 11.71 21.35
CA ALA A 557 -13.68 11.79 20.46
C ALA A 557 -13.49 10.90 19.22
N THR A 558 -12.24 10.69 18.80
CA THR A 558 -11.88 9.74 17.76
C THR A 558 -12.01 8.29 18.23
N LYS A 559 -11.69 8.02 19.51
CA LYS A 559 -11.82 6.68 20.10
C LYS A 559 -13.28 6.30 20.39
N TYR A 560 -14.08 7.24 20.87
CA TYR A 560 -15.46 7.04 21.31
C TYR A 560 -16.42 7.92 20.51
N PRO A 561 -16.96 7.44 19.37
CA PRO A 561 -17.69 8.29 18.41
C PRO A 561 -18.96 8.98 18.94
N LEU A 562 -19.57 8.47 20.02
CA LEU A 562 -20.72 9.12 20.67
C LEU A 562 -20.41 10.56 21.11
N ARG A 563 -19.14 10.85 21.41
CA ARG A 563 -18.66 12.20 21.76
C ARG A 563 -18.81 13.17 20.57
N MET A 564 -18.47 12.72 19.37
CA MET A 564 -18.66 13.52 18.15
C MET A 564 -20.14 13.65 17.80
N LEU A 565 -20.91 12.57 17.93
CA LEU A 565 -22.36 12.62 17.70
C LEU A 565 -23.03 13.70 18.56
N ALA A 566 -22.71 13.76 19.85
CA ALA A 566 -23.24 14.80 20.75
C ALA A 566 -22.87 16.22 20.27
N SER A 567 -21.65 16.42 19.76
CA SER A 567 -21.25 17.73 19.22
C SER A 567 -22.04 18.14 17.99
N ILE A 568 -22.29 17.20 17.06
CA ILE A 568 -23.00 17.52 15.81
C ILE A 568 -24.49 17.75 16.12
N MET A 569 -25.10 16.96 17.00
CA MET A 569 -26.50 17.12 17.39
C MET A 569 -26.79 18.47 18.06
N LEU A 570 -25.85 19.01 18.85
CA LEU A 570 -26.00 20.35 19.45
C LEU A 570 -26.10 21.51 18.46
N ARG A 571 -25.85 21.27 17.17
CA ARG A 571 -26.04 22.28 16.11
C ARG A 571 -27.50 22.40 15.66
N ILE A 572 -28.28 21.33 15.87
CA ILE A 572 -29.66 21.20 15.39
C ILE A 572 -30.68 20.97 16.51
N MET A 573 -30.21 20.68 17.74
CA MET A 573 -31.02 20.38 18.92
C MET A 573 -30.43 21.07 20.15
N ASP A 574 -31.26 21.32 21.17
CA ASP A 574 -30.79 21.83 22.46
C ASP A 574 -30.24 20.72 23.39
N GLU A 575 -29.69 21.10 24.54
CA GLU A 575 -29.07 20.15 25.49
C GLU A 575 -30.07 19.16 26.10
N ASP A 576 -31.29 19.60 26.38
CA ASP A 576 -32.32 18.75 26.96
C ASP A 576 -32.81 17.73 25.92
N GLU A 577 -32.97 18.17 24.67
CA GLU A 577 -33.32 17.33 23.53
C GLU A 577 -32.25 16.28 23.24
N VAL A 578 -30.97 16.67 23.22
CA VAL A 578 -29.85 15.72 23.03
C VAL A 578 -29.81 14.71 24.18
N THR A 579 -29.97 15.16 25.42
CA THR A 579 -29.96 14.28 26.60
C THR A 579 -31.09 13.26 26.55
N LYS A 580 -32.33 13.71 26.30
CA LYS A 580 -33.49 12.82 26.13
C LYS A 580 -33.31 11.84 24.98
N PHE A 581 -32.68 12.25 23.89
CA PHE A 581 -32.37 11.36 22.77
C PHE A 581 -31.37 10.28 23.16
N PHE A 582 -30.28 10.64 23.85
CA PHE A 582 -29.27 9.69 24.33
C PHE A 582 -29.84 8.70 25.35
N GLU A 583 -30.78 9.13 26.20
CA GLU A 583 -31.54 8.25 27.09
C GLU A 583 -32.44 7.29 26.31
N LYS A 584 -33.26 7.81 25.38
CA LYS A 584 -34.17 7.02 24.55
C LYS A 584 -33.43 5.94 23.76
N MET A 585 -32.27 6.27 23.21
CA MET A 585 -31.45 5.36 22.41
C MET A 585 -30.52 4.47 23.25
N LYS A 586 -30.54 4.60 24.59
CA LYS A 586 -29.66 3.90 25.54
C LYS A 586 -28.17 4.10 25.27
N PHE A 587 -27.80 5.24 24.70
CA PHE A 587 -26.39 5.56 24.41
C PHE A 587 -25.60 5.86 25.68
N LEU A 588 -26.27 6.30 26.76
CA LEU A 588 -25.64 6.50 28.06
C LEU A 588 -25.00 5.21 28.61
N GLU A 589 -25.57 4.05 28.33
CA GLU A 589 -25.01 2.74 28.73
C GLU A 589 -23.72 2.38 27.98
N LYS A 590 -23.46 3.03 26.84
CA LYS A 590 -22.26 2.83 26.02
C LYS A 590 -21.17 3.87 26.29
N MET A 591 -21.51 4.93 27.01
CA MET A 591 -20.55 5.91 27.50
C MET A 591 -19.90 5.42 28.79
N ARG A 592 -18.62 5.67 28.97
CA ARG A 592 -17.84 5.18 30.12
C ARG A 592 -18.34 5.74 31.45
N TYR A 593 -18.81 6.98 31.45
CA TYR A 593 -19.34 7.64 32.66
C TYR A 593 -20.82 8.06 32.52
N GLY A 594 -21.54 7.47 31.55
CA GLY A 594 -22.97 7.73 31.34
C GLY A 594 -23.31 9.22 31.20
N LEU A 595 -24.36 9.66 31.89
CA LEU A 595 -24.86 11.03 31.82
C LEU A 595 -23.80 12.10 32.13
N LYS A 596 -22.93 11.85 33.12
CA LYS A 596 -21.85 12.79 33.49
C LYS A 596 -20.85 13.01 32.34
N GLU A 597 -20.63 11.99 31.52
CA GLU A 597 -19.77 12.12 30.34
C GLU A 597 -20.43 12.99 29.27
N LEU A 598 -21.74 12.78 29.04
CA LEU A 598 -22.51 13.55 28.08
C LEU A 598 -22.56 15.02 28.48
N GLU A 599 -22.98 15.35 29.70
CA GLU A 599 -23.02 16.73 30.22
C GLU A 599 -21.67 17.44 30.07
N ALA A 600 -20.57 16.74 30.37
CA ALA A 600 -19.23 17.28 30.20
C ALA A 600 -18.91 17.56 28.71
N CYS A 601 -19.29 16.67 27.80
CA CYS A 601 -19.12 16.87 26.36
C CYS A 601 -19.95 18.06 25.87
N LEU A 602 -21.23 18.14 26.24
CA LEU A 602 -22.13 19.21 25.83
C LEU A 602 -21.61 20.58 26.31
N ARG A 603 -21.14 20.66 27.55
CA ARG A 603 -20.50 21.88 28.08
C ARG A 603 -19.23 22.28 27.30
N ILE A 604 -18.35 21.33 26.98
CA ILE A 604 -17.13 21.61 26.19
C ILE A 604 -17.48 22.17 24.81
N VAL A 605 -18.51 21.61 24.17
CA VAL A 605 -18.97 22.04 22.85
C VAL A 605 -19.57 23.45 22.93
N LYS A 606 -20.46 23.72 23.90
CA LYS A 606 -21.06 25.05 24.11
C LYS A 606 -20.03 26.13 24.43
N ASP A 607 -19.04 25.81 25.25
CA ASP A 607 -17.97 26.74 25.61
C ASP A 607 -16.92 26.91 24.49
N GLU A 608 -17.04 26.18 23.37
CA GLU A 608 -16.05 26.09 22.28
C GLU A 608 -14.61 25.77 22.75
N ARG A 609 -14.45 24.96 23.80
CA ARG A 609 -13.15 24.69 24.46
C ARG A 609 -12.34 23.53 23.88
N GLY A 610 -12.78 22.93 22.77
CA GLY A 610 -12.11 21.80 22.11
C GLY A 610 -11.56 22.16 20.73
N PRO A 611 -10.68 21.32 20.15
CA PRO A 611 -10.24 21.53 18.78
C PRO A 611 -11.41 21.39 17.82
N LYS A 612 -11.46 22.27 16.81
CA LYS A 612 -12.48 22.23 15.76
C LYS A 612 -12.07 21.25 14.66
N THR A 613 -13.03 20.55 14.06
CA THR A 613 -12.78 19.61 12.96
C THR A 613 -13.80 19.73 11.84
N SER A 614 -13.33 19.59 10.60
CA SER A 614 -14.11 19.45 9.36
C SER A 614 -13.91 18.05 8.74
N SER A 615 -13.67 17.04 9.58
CA SER A 615 -13.29 15.69 9.16
C SER A 615 -14.45 14.85 8.64
N THR A 616 -14.32 14.33 7.41
CA THR A 616 -15.21 13.29 6.87
C THR A 616 -15.21 12.07 7.78
N GLY A 617 -14.04 11.63 8.24
CA GLY A 617 -13.92 10.48 9.15
C GLY A 617 -14.75 10.65 10.43
N ARG A 618 -14.67 11.80 11.10
CA ARG A 618 -15.42 12.07 12.35
C ARG A 618 -16.93 12.14 12.13
N PHE A 619 -17.37 12.66 10.99
CA PHE A 619 -18.78 12.65 10.62
C PHE A 619 -19.29 11.20 10.45
N LEU A 620 -18.58 10.37 9.68
CA LEU A 620 -18.94 8.96 9.48
C LEU A 620 -18.91 8.16 10.80
N ASP A 621 -17.93 8.44 11.67
CA ASP A 621 -17.86 7.82 12.99
C ASP A 621 -19.12 8.13 13.82
N SER A 622 -19.61 9.38 13.74
CA SER A 622 -20.82 9.83 14.44
C SER A 622 -22.07 9.11 13.93
N VAL A 623 -22.20 8.96 12.60
CA VAL A 623 -23.31 8.20 11.99
C VAL A 623 -23.24 6.72 12.37
N SER A 624 -22.04 6.14 12.40
CA SER A 624 -21.82 4.75 12.84
C SER A 624 -22.29 4.52 14.27
N ALA A 625 -22.06 5.48 15.17
CA ALA A 625 -22.57 5.43 16.53
C ALA A 625 -24.08 5.67 16.62
N LEU A 626 -24.64 6.63 15.87
CA LEU A 626 -26.08 6.89 15.80
C LEU A 626 -26.86 5.62 15.45
N LEU A 627 -26.38 4.86 14.47
CA LEU A 627 -27.03 3.64 14.01
C LEU A 627 -26.73 2.43 14.92
N GLY A 628 -25.86 2.59 15.91
CA GLY A 628 -25.45 1.54 16.84
C GLY A 628 -24.57 0.46 16.21
N ILE A 629 -23.82 0.82 15.16
CA ILE A 629 -22.90 -0.08 14.45
C ILE A 629 -21.55 -0.14 15.18
N CYS A 630 -21.03 1.01 15.61
CA CYS A 630 -19.74 1.09 16.29
C CYS A 630 -19.70 2.22 17.33
N PHE A 631 -19.43 1.86 18.59
CA PHE A 631 -19.35 2.80 19.72
C PHE A 631 -17.91 3.02 20.23
N GLU A 632 -16.97 2.15 19.85
CA GLU A 632 -15.56 2.27 20.20
C GLU A 632 -14.70 1.88 19.00
N ARG A 633 -13.71 2.72 18.71
CA ARG A 633 -12.69 2.49 17.71
C ARG A 633 -11.53 1.69 18.30
N THR A 634 -11.32 0.49 17.78
CA THR A 634 -10.24 -0.43 18.14
C THR A 634 -9.13 -0.49 17.09
N TYR A 635 -9.37 0.03 15.89
CA TYR A 635 -8.35 0.24 14.85
C TYR A 635 -8.68 1.41 13.93
N GLU A 636 -7.68 1.82 13.14
CA GLU A 636 -7.80 2.94 12.19
C GLU A 636 -8.92 2.70 11.17
N GLY A 637 -9.88 3.62 11.07
CA GLY A 637 -11.02 3.60 10.16
C GLY A 637 -12.20 2.73 10.59
N GLU A 638 -12.15 2.06 11.76
CA GLU A 638 -13.15 1.04 12.11
C GLU A 638 -14.62 1.50 12.00
N PRO A 639 -15.06 2.63 12.58
CA PRO A 639 -16.47 2.99 12.54
C PRO A 639 -16.94 3.32 11.12
N ALA A 640 -16.12 4.03 10.33
CA ALA A 640 -16.38 4.34 8.93
C ALA A 640 -16.42 3.10 8.02
N ILE A 641 -15.47 2.17 8.18
CA ILE A 641 -15.46 0.90 7.45
C ILE A 641 -16.69 0.06 7.82
N SER A 642 -17.01 -0.02 9.12
CA SER A 642 -18.18 -0.77 9.58
C SER A 642 -19.48 -0.17 9.08
N LEU A 643 -19.56 1.17 8.98
CA LEU A 643 -20.72 1.86 8.42
C LEU A 643 -20.93 1.48 6.94
N GLU A 644 -19.87 1.53 6.14
CA GLU A 644 -19.91 1.15 4.72
C GLU A 644 -20.35 -0.31 4.54
N GLU A 645 -19.76 -1.24 5.30
CA GLU A 645 -20.04 -2.68 5.20
C GLU A 645 -21.46 -3.06 5.66
N ASN A 646 -22.08 -2.24 6.51
CA ASN A 646 -23.45 -2.44 6.96
C ASN A 646 -24.48 -1.63 6.17
N SER A 647 -24.04 -0.92 5.11
CA SER A 647 -24.94 -0.16 4.24
C SER A 647 -25.75 -1.07 3.32
N VAL A 648 -26.96 -0.62 2.98
CA VAL A 648 -27.87 -1.25 2.00
C VAL A 648 -28.29 -0.17 1.03
N GLU A 649 -28.01 -0.37 -0.26
CA GLU A 649 -28.39 0.58 -1.31
C GLU A 649 -29.92 0.68 -1.41
N THR A 650 -30.43 1.90 -1.54
CA THR A 650 -31.87 2.19 -1.70
C THR A 650 -32.09 3.23 -2.78
N CYS A 651 -33.18 3.08 -3.54
CA CYS A 651 -33.63 4.03 -4.54
C CYS A 651 -34.45 5.17 -3.94
N GLU A 652 -34.90 5.04 -2.69
CA GLU A 652 -35.53 6.11 -1.91
C GLU A 652 -34.44 7.05 -1.38
N ILE A 653 -33.64 7.58 -2.29
CA ILE A 653 -32.84 8.76 -1.98
C ILE A 653 -33.88 9.85 -1.78
N VAL A 654 -34.19 10.11 -0.52
CA VAL A 654 -35.05 11.20 -0.06
C VAL A 654 -34.81 12.38 -1.00
N ASN A 655 -35.87 12.98 -1.54
CA ASN A 655 -35.77 14.25 -2.25
C ASN A 655 -35.27 15.29 -1.24
N VAL A 656 -33.96 15.29 -1.00
CA VAL A 656 -33.30 16.23 -0.12
C VAL A 656 -33.42 17.55 -0.84
N LYS A 657 -34.29 18.40 -0.30
CA LYS A 657 -34.44 19.78 -0.75
C LYS A 657 -33.05 20.43 -0.81
N ASP A 658 -32.86 21.29 -1.81
CA ASP A 658 -31.72 22.19 -1.93
C ASP A 658 -31.38 22.79 -0.54
N GLY A 659 -30.13 22.67 -0.09
CA GLY A 659 -29.73 23.22 1.22
C GLY A 659 -28.55 22.58 1.95
N LEU A 660 -27.92 21.53 1.42
CA LEU A 660 -26.74 20.92 2.06
C LEU A 660 -25.45 21.73 1.85
N VAL A 661 -25.44 22.65 0.90
CA VAL A 661 -24.28 23.47 0.54
C VAL A 661 -24.62 24.95 0.75
N LYS A 662 -23.75 25.65 1.47
CA LYS A 662 -23.85 27.09 1.72
C LYS A 662 -22.65 27.79 1.12
N ASP A 663 -22.87 28.62 0.11
CA ASP A 663 -21.83 29.47 -0.48
C ASP A 663 -22.02 30.93 -0.02
N LYS A 664 -21.12 31.39 0.86
CA LYS A 664 -21.00 32.82 1.26
C LYS A 664 -19.59 33.34 0.98
N GLY A 665 -18.97 32.92 -0.14
CA GLY A 665 -17.58 33.22 -0.48
C GLY A 665 -16.57 32.20 0.05
N ASN A 666 -16.98 31.33 0.98
CA ASN A 666 -16.34 30.07 1.31
C ASN A 666 -17.44 29.01 1.37
N ILE A 667 -17.27 27.91 0.65
CA ILE A 667 -18.30 26.87 0.56
C ILE A 667 -18.28 26.03 1.84
N GLU A 668 -19.44 25.85 2.45
CA GLU A 668 -19.62 25.03 3.65
C GLU A 668 -20.66 23.93 3.38
N ILE A 669 -20.27 22.67 3.59
CA ILE A 669 -21.15 21.51 3.49
C ILE A 669 -21.72 21.23 4.89
N LEU A 670 -23.04 21.36 5.03
CA LEU A 670 -23.76 21.31 6.30
C LEU A 670 -23.99 19.85 6.73
N THR A 671 -23.00 19.29 7.42
CA THR A 671 -23.06 17.91 7.95
C THR A 671 -24.12 17.74 9.04
N SER A 672 -24.43 18.80 9.80
CA SER A 672 -25.54 18.80 10.75
C SER A 672 -26.90 18.64 10.07
N GLU A 673 -27.09 19.21 8.88
CA GLU A 673 -28.30 19.05 8.08
C GLU A 673 -28.45 17.62 7.54
N ILE A 674 -27.34 17.00 7.11
CA ILE A 674 -27.34 15.57 6.78
C ILE A 674 -27.78 14.75 8.00
N LEU A 675 -27.23 15.04 9.18
CA LEU A 675 -27.63 14.35 10.42
C LEU A 675 -29.12 14.55 10.73
N ARG A 676 -29.67 15.75 10.54
CA ARG A 676 -31.09 16.07 10.72
C ARG A 676 -31.98 15.19 9.85
N ILE A 677 -31.64 15.06 8.56
CA ILE A 677 -32.36 14.16 7.63
C ILE A 677 -32.35 12.73 8.14
N LEU A 678 -31.20 12.24 8.63
CA LEU A 678 -31.11 10.87 9.18
C LEU A 678 -31.95 10.68 10.44
N LEU A 679 -32.09 11.71 11.28
CA LEU A 679 -32.93 11.66 12.49
C LEU A 679 -34.42 11.65 12.14
N ASP A 680 -34.83 12.44 11.14
CA ASP A 680 -36.22 12.49 10.66
C ASP A 680 -36.65 11.14 10.08
N GLU A 681 -35.74 10.47 9.36
CA GLU A 681 -35.99 9.17 8.72
C GLU A 681 -35.72 7.95 9.61
N LEU A 682 -35.31 8.15 10.87
CA LEU A 682 -34.85 7.07 11.77
C LEU A 682 -35.92 5.99 12.03
N ASN A 683 -37.20 6.34 11.90
CA ASN A 683 -38.33 5.41 12.09
C ASN A 683 -38.93 4.87 10.78
N VAL A 684 -38.46 5.35 9.63
CA VAL A 684 -38.97 4.99 8.30
C VAL A 684 -38.01 4.02 7.62
N LEU A 685 -36.73 4.39 7.58
CA LEU A 685 -35.69 3.63 6.90
C LEU A 685 -35.00 2.64 7.84
N SER A 686 -34.52 1.53 7.29
CA SER A 686 -33.66 0.62 8.04
C SER A 686 -32.31 1.28 8.33
N LYS A 687 -31.60 0.76 9.35
CA LYS A 687 -30.24 1.23 9.68
C LYS A 687 -29.27 1.13 8.51
N GLY A 688 -29.40 0.08 7.69
CA GLY A 688 -28.54 -0.11 6.53
C GLY A 688 -28.80 0.93 5.43
N GLU A 689 -30.05 1.28 5.21
CA GLU A 689 -30.44 2.33 4.25
C GLU A 689 -29.99 3.71 4.75
N LEU A 690 -30.17 4.02 6.03
CA LEU A 690 -29.67 5.27 6.63
C LEU A 690 -28.14 5.40 6.53
N ALA A 691 -27.42 4.29 6.74
CA ALA A 691 -25.96 4.27 6.55
C ALA A 691 -25.58 4.61 5.11
N TYR A 692 -26.28 4.05 4.13
CA TYR A 692 -26.08 4.35 2.71
C TYR A 692 -26.38 5.82 2.40
N VAL A 693 -27.57 6.31 2.82
CA VAL A 693 -28.03 7.68 2.59
C VAL A 693 -27.04 8.70 3.16
N ALA A 694 -26.54 8.51 4.38
CA ALA A 694 -25.57 9.41 4.99
C ALA A 694 -24.29 9.58 4.16
N GLN A 695 -23.73 8.47 3.70
CA GLN A 695 -22.50 8.45 2.90
C GLN A 695 -22.72 9.00 1.50
N TYR A 696 -23.83 8.63 0.86
CA TYR A 696 -24.19 9.08 -0.48
C TYR A 696 -24.46 10.58 -0.51
N LEU A 697 -25.26 11.11 0.42
CA LEU A 697 -25.55 12.55 0.51
C LEU A 697 -24.30 13.38 0.78
N LEU A 698 -23.40 12.89 1.63
CA LEU A 698 -22.11 13.56 1.87
C LEU A 698 -21.29 13.63 0.58
N GLY A 699 -21.16 12.52 -0.13
CA GLY A 699 -20.48 12.47 -1.43
C GLY A 699 -21.13 13.44 -2.43
N LYS A 700 -22.45 13.38 -2.56
CA LYS A 700 -23.23 14.23 -3.47
C LYS A 700 -23.02 15.71 -3.19
N ALA A 701 -23.16 16.16 -1.94
CA ALA A 701 -22.96 17.55 -1.56
C ALA A 701 -21.53 18.04 -1.81
N LEU A 702 -20.51 17.19 -1.56
CA LEU A 702 -19.12 17.50 -1.91
C LEU A 702 -18.93 17.61 -3.43
N GLY A 703 -19.57 16.74 -4.21
CA GLY A 703 -19.55 16.76 -5.67
C GLY A 703 -20.18 18.02 -6.25
N GLU A 704 -21.37 18.40 -5.79
CA GLU A 704 -22.10 19.61 -6.21
C GLU A 704 -21.28 20.89 -5.91
N ALA A 705 -20.72 20.97 -4.70
CA ALA A 705 -19.85 22.06 -4.28
C ALA A 705 -18.57 22.14 -5.11
N ALA A 706 -17.93 21.00 -5.39
CA ALA A 706 -16.72 20.94 -6.20
C ALA A 706 -16.98 21.27 -7.67
N SER A 707 -18.13 20.87 -8.21
CA SER A 707 -18.54 21.18 -9.58
C SER A 707 -18.72 22.69 -9.78
N SER A 708 -19.35 23.36 -8.82
CA SER A 708 -19.50 24.82 -8.83
C SER A 708 -18.14 25.56 -8.85
N LEU A 709 -17.11 25.00 -8.20
CA LEU A 709 -15.75 25.52 -8.28
C LEU A 709 -15.07 25.13 -9.59
N ALA A 710 -15.27 23.90 -10.06
CA ALA A 710 -14.71 23.42 -11.31
C ALA A 710 -15.12 24.30 -12.50
N GLU A 711 -16.38 24.73 -12.55
CA GLU A 711 -16.86 25.69 -13.54
C GLU A 711 -16.13 27.04 -13.45
N LYS A 712 -15.94 27.58 -12.24
CA LYS A 712 -15.21 28.85 -12.01
C LYS A 712 -13.74 28.77 -12.45
N PHE A 713 -13.11 27.61 -12.32
CA PHE A 713 -11.71 27.37 -12.72
C PHE A 713 -11.59 26.75 -14.14
N GLU A 714 -12.71 26.57 -14.85
CA GLU A 714 -12.78 25.95 -16.18
C GLU A 714 -12.14 24.54 -16.26
N VAL A 715 -12.22 23.76 -15.18
CA VAL A 715 -11.68 22.39 -15.12
C VAL A 715 -12.78 21.34 -15.33
N LYS A 716 -12.44 20.23 -15.98
CA LYS A 716 -13.38 19.16 -16.35
C LYS A 716 -13.19 17.86 -15.55
N GLU A 717 -12.14 17.80 -14.75
CA GLU A 717 -11.76 16.64 -13.96
C GLU A 717 -11.52 17.09 -12.51
N LEU A 718 -11.97 16.29 -11.55
CA LEU A 718 -11.81 16.55 -10.12
C LEU A 718 -10.81 15.56 -9.51
N TYR A 719 -9.80 16.04 -8.80
CA TYR A 719 -8.92 15.17 -8.03
C TYR A 719 -9.61 14.74 -6.74
N VAL A 720 -9.60 13.45 -6.41
CA VAL A 720 -10.22 12.94 -5.17
C VAL A 720 -9.21 12.05 -4.45
N SER A 721 -8.90 12.39 -3.21
CA SER A 721 -7.87 11.73 -2.41
C SER A 721 -8.15 11.84 -0.91
N GLY A 722 -7.26 11.29 -0.07
CA GLY A 722 -7.42 11.19 1.39
C GLY A 722 -7.93 9.82 1.85
N GLY A 723 -7.84 9.55 3.15
CA GLY A 723 -8.14 8.23 3.73
C GLY A 723 -9.57 7.75 3.51
N ALA A 724 -10.54 8.65 3.40
CA ALA A 724 -11.95 8.31 3.13
C ALA A 724 -12.29 8.17 1.64
N ALA A 725 -11.37 8.53 0.73
CA ALA A 725 -11.54 8.30 -0.71
C ALA A 725 -11.59 6.82 -1.09
N VAL A 726 -11.32 5.90 -0.15
CA VAL A 726 -11.47 4.45 -0.32
C VAL A 726 -12.94 3.99 -0.35
N ASN A 727 -13.86 4.82 0.15
CA ASN A 727 -15.26 4.49 0.38
C ASN A 727 -16.04 4.48 -0.94
N HIS A 728 -16.64 3.34 -1.27
CA HIS A 728 -17.36 3.15 -2.53
C HIS A 728 -18.57 4.08 -2.66
N ILE A 729 -19.34 4.22 -1.58
CA ILE A 729 -20.62 4.95 -1.57
C ILE A 729 -20.37 6.46 -1.70
N ILE A 730 -19.38 6.99 -0.98
CA ILE A 730 -19.01 8.41 -1.06
C ILE A 730 -18.48 8.76 -2.44
N LEU A 731 -17.60 7.94 -3.03
CA LEU A 731 -17.10 8.16 -4.39
C LEU A 731 -18.22 8.16 -5.43
N ARG A 732 -19.19 7.25 -5.30
CA ARG A 732 -20.37 7.21 -6.17
C ARG A 732 -21.20 8.48 -6.02
N GLY A 733 -21.55 8.86 -4.79
CA GLY A 733 -22.29 10.10 -4.53
C GLY A 733 -21.56 11.33 -5.08
N LEU A 734 -20.23 11.41 -4.95
CA LEU A 734 -19.42 12.51 -5.46
C LEU A 734 -19.43 12.56 -7.00
N ALA A 735 -19.31 11.42 -7.67
CA ALA A 735 -19.43 11.35 -9.12
C ALA A 735 -20.83 11.81 -9.58
N ASP A 736 -21.88 11.30 -8.94
CA ASP A 736 -23.26 11.61 -9.27
C ASP A 736 -23.60 13.10 -9.01
N GLY A 737 -23.14 13.66 -7.90
CA GLY A 737 -23.35 15.07 -7.54
C GLY A 737 -22.52 16.06 -8.35
N SER A 738 -21.31 15.67 -8.78
CA SER A 738 -20.47 16.56 -9.59
C SER A 738 -20.84 16.57 -11.07
N GLY A 739 -21.27 15.43 -11.62
CA GLY A 739 -21.43 15.23 -13.07
C GLY A 739 -20.11 15.28 -13.84
N LEU A 740 -18.97 15.31 -13.15
CA LEU A 740 -17.63 15.41 -13.72
C LEU A 740 -16.87 14.09 -13.55
N ARG A 741 -15.77 13.96 -14.30
CA ARG A 741 -14.88 12.82 -14.14
C ARG A 741 -14.04 12.98 -12.88
N ILE A 742 -14.12 12.00 -11.98
CA ILE A 742 -13.31 11.96 -10.76
C ILE A 742 -12.00 11.19 -11.00
N LEU A 743 -10.88 11.76 -10.55
CA LEU A 743 -9.54 11.22 -10.64
C LEU A 743 -9.04 10.83 -9.25
N VAL A 744 -9.07 9.53 -8.98
CA VAL A 744 -8.63 8.96 -7.71
C VAL A 744 -7.23 8.35 -7.86
N ASN A 745 -6.41 8.34 -6.81
CA ASN A 745 -5.12 7.64 -6.81
C ASN A 745 -5.35 6.12 -7.01
N ARG A 746 -4.93 5.60 -8.18
CA ARG A 746 -5.03 4.16 -8.52
C ARG A 746 -3.67 3.44 -8.51
N GLU A 747 -2.59 4.16 -8.82
CA GLU A 747 -1.22 3.60 -8.90
C GLU A 747 -0.44 3.65 -7.60
N ILE A 748 -0.89 4.49 -6.67
CA ILE A 748 -0.41 4.63 -5.30
C ILE A 748 -1.63 4.75 -4.38
N PRO A 749 -1.46 4.60 -3.06
CA PRO A 749 -2.57 4.78 -2.13
C PRO A 749 -3.16 6.19 -2.15
N ALA A 750 -4.48 6.30 -1.99
CA ALA A 750 -5.15 7.59 -1.80
C ALA A 750 -5.03 8.11 -0.35
N ASN A 751 -4.81 7.19 0.60
CA ASN A 751 -4.52 7.50 2.01
C ASN A 751 -3.08 7.98 2.20
N ASP A 752 -2.68 8.19 3.46
CA ASP A 752 -1.37 8.68 3.90
C ASP A 752 -0.17 7.89 3.35
N GLY A 753 -0.39 6.65 2.89
CA GLY A 753 0.63 5.85 2.22
C GLY A 753 1.08 6.42 0.87
N GLY A 754 0.33 7.36 0.28
CA GLY A 754 0.67 8.06 -0.96
C GLY A 754 1.18 9.50 -0.78
N ILE A 755 1.10 10.05 0.44
CA ILE A 755 1.30 11.49 0.68
C ILE A 755 2.72 11.97 0.35
N ALA A 756 3.73 11.12 0.57
CA ALA A 756 5.12 11.46 0.29
C ALA A 756 5.39 11.73 -1.20
N VAL A 757 4.60 11.11 -2.10
CA VAL A 757 4.65 11.44 -3.54
C VAL A 757 4.17 12.86 -3.78
N GLY A 758 3.06 13.23 -3.15
CA GLY A 758 2.51 14.57 -3.24
C GLY A 758 3.41 15.63 -2.62
N GLN A 759 4.08 15.30 -1.51
CA GLN A 759 5.09 16.16 -0.89
C GLN A 759 6.27 16.44 -1.84
N VAL A 760 6.79 15.42 -2.53
CA VAL A 760 7.85 15.62 -3.55
C VAL A 760 7.35 16.48 -4.71
N TYR A 761 6.15 16.22 -5.21
CA TYR A 761 5.54 17.00 -6.28
C TYR A 761 5.38 18.48 -5.88
N ALA A 762 4.74 18.72 -4.73
CA ALA A 762 4.48 20.04 -4.18
C ALA A 762 5.78 20.83 -3.90
N ALA A 763 6.80 20.18 -3.34
CA ALA A 763 8.10 20.81 -3.12
C ALA A 763 8.72 21.31 -4.43
N GLY A 764 8.54 20.57 -5.53
CA GLY A 764 8.98 20.98 -6.85
C GLY A 764 8.22 22.17 -7.45
N LEU A 765 7.00 22.47 -6.97
CA LEU A 765 6.22 23.63 -7.41
C LEU A 765 6.53 24.88 -6.58
N MET A 766 6.63 24.72 -5.27
CA MET A 766 6.65 25.81 -4.29
C MET A 766 8.07 26.32 -4.00
N GLU A 767 8.93 26.39 -5.01
CA GLU A 767 10.38 26.63 -4.80
C GLU A 767 10.72 28.03 -4.27
N ASP A 768 9.84 29.00 -4.50
CA ASP A 768 10.06 30.44 -4.29
C ASP A 768 9.20 31.05 -3.17
N LEU A 769 8.53 30.23 -2.36
CA LEU A 769 7.78 30.70 -1.18
C LEU A 769 8.57 30.35 0.08
N ASP A 770 9.40 31.30 0.53
CA ASP A 770 9.99 31.29 1.87
C ASP A 770 8.95 31.67 2.94
#